data_AF-A0A8T4EGU7-F1
#
_entry.id   AF-A0A8T4EGU7-F1
#
_cell.length_a   1.000
_cell.length_b   1.000
_cell.length_c   1.000
_cell.angle_alpha   90.00
_cell.angle_beta   90.00
_cell.angle_gamma   90.00
#
_symmetry.space_group_name_H-M   'P 1'
#
loop_
_entity.id
_entity.type
_entity.pdbx_description
1 polymer ?
#
loop_
_entity_poly.entity_id
_entity_poly.type
_entity_poly.pdbx_seq_one_letter_code
_entity_poly.pdbx_strand_id
1 'polypeptide(L)'
;MRRAWVSMIVVFFLTVLVSAPSTNSTISPSYSDPNIRGQITFSIERNWTANIVLVNYDDSIIDKSVLLSGLPTERVYATSMGYIKYWIEYNVYFASSLFVTQLTDVILDNSMNGTDTGTCVNETSLLYQQANPDEPQTIFYSRDGRKIDGYVIEDWLEDNPVIDPPDLGYTLYLFNFSSLDSSGHSLEHWYDYHPIDPDTGQSQNWFRLEWDNELNPDVSLDYPFFGGRYNSFIVDPSAHQWYLKWCRIWWSSSISTEYNFWTKDLEDILSEIDVESPAGITALNVYLRECIWDPITQLFFPYQHQPAKYVESGLLRSLVFCMDVDEGISIDSLTWITDAEMQKTHLEELYPFITWDVQVDFLDIDDHLDWNNTFWADAIVEPNGTVIADGYNMFYAIYDDMRPLYIDVDDENINVFGVVFIKQQMEMHYFGLAYTGLGGGGQTVIWKSHERYYRPDGVTQKDGISSVQLHETMHAVGFHHTWQHEHYASDFCYSPMGYFAFHNGTSTFDKNWVQGTYLDQMEIELFENFTTEQENVGPDERAETYLAESNAISSFNRVRTLYDKMDWLGAFDALCDARDWTRRMKFSMLDTTPPIINDWSITQTTSGAFSLWADIADDLSGIENVSIYYQVDGAVQEYSAACVYNGSHWIGTISSTSASQSIISWIKVWDWGMNSAESERIRWTVAAAAPPWYLYILLFTGVALVAIVIIFVIRRR
;
A
#
# COMPACT_ATOMS: atom_id res chain seq x y z
N MET A 1 10.85 26.04 -64.16
CA MET A 1 9.63 26.48 -63.45
C MET A 1 8.93 25.33 -62.72
N ARG A 2 9.40 24.09 -62.79
CA ARG A 2 10.14 23.41 -61.71
C ARG A 2 11.21 24.27 -61.00
N ARG A 3 11.34 24.16 -59.66
CA ARG A 3 12.40 24.68 -58.74
C ARG A 3 12.11 25.82 -57.75
N ALA A 4 10.87 26.26 -57.50
CA ALA A 4 10.61 27.29 -56.47
C ALA A 4 9.70 26.85 -55.30
N TRP A 5 9.07 25.67 -55.36
CA TRP A 5 8.15 25.19 -54.31
C TRP A 5 8.68 24.01 -53.49
N VAL A 6 9.85 23.47 -53.84
CA VAL A 6 10.51 22.36 -53.11
C VAL A 6 11.47 22.89 -52.02
N SER A 7 11.73 24.20 -51.97
CA SER A 7 12.67 24.80 -51.01
C SER A 7 12.02 25.38 -49.75
N MET A 8 10.68 25.36 -49.62
CA MET A 8 10.00 25.81 -48.39
C MET A 8 9.55 24.66 -47.48
N ILE A 9 9.39 23.44 -48.01
CA ILE A 9 9.06 22.24 -47.21
C ILE A 9 10.32 21.58 -46.64
N VAL A 10 11.50 21.81 -47.24
CA VAL A 10 12.79 21.33 -46.74
C VAL A 10 13.37 22.25 -45.65
N VAL A 11 12.83 23.46 -45.43
CA VAL A 11 13.28 24.35 -44.33
C VAL A 11 12.39 24.23 -43.09
N PHE A 12 11.20 23.63 -43.19
CA PHE A 12 10.36 23.31 -42.02
C PHE A 12 10.63 21.91 -41.45
N PHE A 13 11.31 21.04 -42.20
CA PHE A 13 11.76 19.70 -41.78
C PHE A 13 13.24 19.63 -41.34
N LEU A 14 13.93 20.77 -41.25
CA LEU A 14 15.36 20.87 -40.86
C LEU A 14 15.59 21.70 -39.59
N THR A 15 14.54 22.03 -38.84
CA THR A 15 14.63 22.63 -37.49
C THR A 15 14.02 21.76 -36.39
N VAL A 16 13.74 20.50 -36.69
CA VAL A 16 13.44 19.45 -35.69
C VAL A 16 14.51 18.39 -35.90
N LEU A 17 15.30 18.09 -34.85
CA LEU A 17 16.44 17.16 -34.79
C LEU A 17 17.82 17.71 -35.18
N VAL A 18 18.41 18.52 -34.30
CA VAL A 18 19.69 18.17 -33.66
C VAL A 18 19.64 18.67 -32.21
N SER A 19 18.91 17.95 -31.37
CA SER A 19 19.19 17.94 -29.93
C SER A 19 19.92 16.63 -29.69
N ALA A 20 21.25 16.68 -29.63
CA ALA A 20 21.99 15.65 -28.92
C ALA A 20 21.37 15.52 -27.51
N PRO A 21 21.29 14.32 -26.92
CA PRO A 21 21.01 14.21 -25.49
C PRO A 21 22.22 14.81 -24.77
N SER A 22 22.16 16.12 -24.52
CA SER A 22 22.93 16.69 -23.43
C SER A 22 22.35 16.09 -22.18
N THR A 23 23.09 15.13 -21.62
CA THR A 23 23.06 14.79 -20.20
C THR A 23 23.34 16.06 -19.41
N ASN A 24 22.31 16.87 -19.25
CA ASN A 24 22.20 17.86 -18.20
C ASN A 24 20.95 17.44 -17.45
N SER A 25 21.18 16.69 -16.37
CA SER A 25 20.29 16.60 -15.23
C SER A 25 19.80 18.02 -14.91
N THR A 26 18.66 18.38 -15.46
CA THR A 26 17.99 19.62 -15.10
C THR A 26 17.27 19.25 -13.82
N ILE A 27 17.97 19.49 -12.71
CA ILE A 27 17.35 19.71 -11.40
C ILE A 27 16.20 20.67 -11.68
N SER A 28 14.97 20.19 -11.63
CA SER A 28 13.80 21.06 -11.63
C SER A 28 14.04 22.08 -10.52
N PRO A 29 14.11 23.38 -10.83
CA PRO A 29 14.19 24.38 -9.79
C PRO A 29 12.91 24.23 -8.98
N SER A 30 13.07 23.94 -7.68
CA SER A 30 12.02 24.17 -6.71
C SER A 30 11.43 25.55 -6.99
N TYR A 31 10.14 25.62 -7.27
CA TYR A 31 9.41 26.89 -7.17
C TYR A 31 9.45 27.27 -5.69
N SER A 32 10.53 27.91 -5.26
CA SER A 32 10.61 28.56 -3.97
C SER A 32 9.73 29.80 -4.06
N ASP A 33 8.56 29.73 -3.44
CA ASP A 33 7.79 30.92 -3.10
C ASP A 33 8.74 31.91 -2.39
N PRO A 34 8.93 33.14 -2.92
CA PRO A 34 9.91 34.09 -2.39
C PRO A 34 9.55 34.65 -1.00
N ASN A 35 8.54 34.10 -0.30
CA ASN A 35 8.15 34.51 1.04
C ASN A 35 8.50 33.54 2.18
N ILE A 36 9.36 32.53 1.98
CA ILE A 36 9.81 31.69 3.10
C ILE A 36 10.97 32.39 3.82
N ARG A 37 10.64 33.11 4.90
CA ARG A 37 11.60 33.49 5.95
C ARG A 37 12.32 32.22 6.40
N GLY A 38 13.65 32.23 6.43
CA GLY A 38 14.51 31.07 6.64
C GLY A 38 13.97 30.04 7.64
N GLN A 39 13.27 29.04 7.11
CA GLN A 39 12.91 27.83 7.85
C GLN A 39 14.19 27.03 8.02
N ILE A 40 14.48 26.64 9.26
CA ILE A 40 15.43 25.58 9.54
C ILE A 40 14.86 24.36 8.84
N THR A 41 15.52 23.88 7.79
CA THR A 41 15.05 22.69 7.07
C THR A 41 15.41 21.48 7.94
N PHE A 42 14.41 20.89 8.57
CA PHE A 42 14.60 19.67 9.38
C PHE A 42 14.87 18.48 8.45
N SER A 43 15.75 17.59 8.88
CA SER A 43 16.04 16.35 8.16
C SER A 43 16.00 15.16 9.09
N ILE A 44 15.32 14.10 8.67
CA ILE A 44 15.40 12.79 9.31
C ILE A 44 16.38 11.92 8.55
N GLU A 45 17.21 11.20 9.29
CA GLU A 45 18.16 10.25 8.75
C GLU A 45 17.86 8.84 9.27
N ARG A 46 17.80 7.86 8.37
CA ARG A 46 17.63 6.42 8.69
C ARG A 46 18.80 5.63 8.11
N ASN A 47 19.23 4.59 8.84
CA ASN A 47 20.27 3.68 8.38
C ASN A 47 19.62 2.35 8.00
N TRP A 48 19.44 2.14 6.70
CA TRP A 48 18.87 0.93 6.13
C TRP A 48 19.97 -0.07 5.80
N THR A 49 19.64 -1.36 5.94
CA THR A 49 20.53 -2.45 5.55
C THR A 49 19.91 -3.29 4.42
N ALA A 50 20.69 -3.61 3.40
CA ALA A 50 20.35 -4.63 2.41
C ALA A 50 21.32 -5.80 2.52
N ASN A 51 20.81 -6.95 2.97
CA ASN A 51 21.58 -8.18 2.98
C ASN A 51 21.49 -8.84 1.60
N ILE A 52 22.63 -9.20 1.00
CA ILE A 52 22.72 -9.97 -0.24
C ILE A 52 23.29 -11.34 0.10
N VAL A 53 22.46 -12.38 -0.04
CA VAL A 53 22.79 -13.75 0.30
C VAL A 53 23.04 -14.54 -0.98
N LEU A 54 24.28 -14.94 -1.22
CA LEU A 54 24.64 -15.81 -2.33
C LEU A 54 24.40 -17.27 -1.95
N VAL A 55 23.54 -17.94 -2.72
CA VAL A 55 23.16 -19.34 -2.51
C VAL A 55 23.76 -20.18 -3.62
N ASN A 56 24.55 -21.18 -3.24
CA ASN A 56 25.24 -22.09 -4.15
C ASN A 56 26.29 -21.41 -5.07
N TYR A 57 26.98 -20.41 -4.54
CA TYR A 57 28.17 -19.80 -5.16
C TYR A 57 29.44 -20.18 -4.39
N ASP A 58 30.56 -20.29 -5.11
CA ASP A 58 31.89 -20.33 -4.50
C ASP A 58 32.33 -18.89 -4.15
N ASP A 59 32.75 -18.65 -2.90
CA ASP A 59 33.25 -17.34 -2.46
C ASP A 59 34.49 -16.90 -3.27
N SER A 60 35.29 -17.84 -3.79
CA SER A 60 36.50 -17.48 -4.54
C SER A 60 36.24 -16.80 -5.88
N ILE A 61 35.03 -16.93 -6.45
CA ILE A 61 34.67 -16.32 -7.74
C ILE A 61 33.81 -15.06 -7.57
N ILE A 62 33.61 -14.58 -6.35
CA ILE A 62 32.76 -13.42 -6.04
C ILE A 62 33.61 -12.25 -5.56
N ASP A 63 33.72 -11.23 -6.40
CA ASP A 63 34.30 -9.95 -6.05
C ASP A 63 33.20 -9.01 -5.53
N LYS A 64 33.09 -8.93 -4.20
CA LYS A 64 32.11 -8.07 -3.51
C LYS A 64 32.20 -6.60 -3.92
N SER A 65 33.40 -6.09 -4.22
CA SER A 65 33.55 -4.69 -4.64
C SER A 65 32.95 -4.46 -6.02
N VAL A 66 33.06 -5.43 -6.93
CA VAL A 66 32.47 -5.34 -8.27
C VAL A 66 30.96 -5.57 -8.20
N LEU A 67 30.52 -6.57 -7.45
CA LEU A 67 29.10 -6.90 -7.24
C LEU A 67 28.31 -5.70 -6.70
N LEU A 68 28.87 -4.97 -5.74
CA LEU A 68 28.20 -3.81 -5.12
C LEU A 68 28.41 -2.49 -5.86
N SER A 69 29.25 -2.48 -6.90
CA SER A 69 29.62 -1.23 -7.58
C SER A 69 28.41 -0.56 -8.23
N GLY A 70 28.18 0.73 -7.96
CA GLY A 70 27.09 1.49 -8.57
C GLY A 70 25.70 1.27 -7.97
N LEU A 71 25.57 0.38 -6.97
CA LEU A 71 24.36 0.33 -6.13
C LEU A 71 24.26 1.61 -5.27
N PRO A 72 23.04 2.08 -4.97
CA PRO A 72 22.86 3.33 -4.24
C PRO A 72 23.29 3.21 -2.78
N THR A 73 24.15 4.10 -2.30
CA THR A 73 24.55 4.17 -0.88
C THR A 73 23.74 5.21 -0.08
N GLU A 74 23.00 6.06 -0.78
CA GLU A 74 22.09 7.02 -0.17
C GLU A 74 20.86 7.29 -1.06
N ARG A 75 19.76 7.65 -0.41
CA ARG A 75 18.58 8.26 -1.01
C ARG A 75 18.16 9.49 -0.23
N VAL A 76 17.73 10.52 -0.94
CA VAL A 76 17.23 11.76 -0.35
C VAL A 76 15.91 12.09 -1.01
N TYR A 77 14.89 12.26 -0.18
CA TYR A 77 13.56 12.62 -0.62
C TYR A 77 13.18 13.97 -0.03
N ALA A 78 12.71 14.87 -0.88
CA ALA A 78 12.23 16.18 -0.47
C ALA A 78 10.75 16.10 -0.11
N THR A 79 10.37 16.77 0.97
CA THR A 79 8.99 16.94 1.41
C THR A 79 8.69 18.44 1.54
N SER A 80 7.44 18.82 1.78
CA SER A 80 7.09 20.22 2.06
C SER A 80 7.73 20.76 3.34
N MET A 81 8.05 19.88 4.30
CA MET A 81 8.50 20.23 5.66
C MET A 81 10.01 20.04 5.87
N GLY A 82 10.66 19.22 5.05
CA GLY A 82 12.05 18.83 5.27
C GLY A 82 12.58 17.80 4.30
N TYR A 83 13.69 17.15 4.68
CA TYR A 83 14.30 16.07 3.90
C TYR A 83 14.26 14.74 4.66
N ILE A 84 13.95 13.67 3.95
CA ILE A 84 14.13 12.30 4.43
C ILE A 84 15.40 11.77 3.77
N LYS A 85 16.37 11.33 4.57
CA LYS A 85 17.63 10.77 4.08
C LYS A 85 17.79 9.32 4.55
N TYR A 86 17.91 8.40 3.59
CA TYR A 86 18.22 7.00 3.86
C TYR A 86 19.68 6.74 3.50
N TRP A 87 20.45 6.29 4.47
CA TRP A 87 21.79 5.74 4.29
C TRP A 87 21.67 4.23 4.12
N ILE A 88 22.33 3.66 3.11
CA ILE A 88 22.16 2.26 2.73
C ILE A 88 23.48 1.52 2.92
N GLU A 89 23.48 0.52 3.81
CA GLU A 89 24.57 -0.42 4.02
C GLU A 89 24.27 -1.75 3.32
N TYR A 90 25.28 -2.34 2.68
CA TYR A 90 25.17 -3.64 2.02
C TYR A 90 26.04 -4.68 2.71
N ASN A 91 25.43 -5.81 3.09
CA ASN A 91 26.14 -6.94 3.67
C ASN A 91 26.06 -8.15 2.74
N VAL A 92 27.19 -8.79 2.46
CA VAL A 92 27.26 -9.93 1.52
C VAL A 92 27.61 -11.23 2.24
N TYR A 93 26.67 -12.18 2.20
CA TYR A 93 26.74 -13.48 2.87
C TYR A 93 26.71 -14.64 1.89
N PHE A 94 27.17 -15.81 2.34
CA PHE A 94 27.11 -17.06 1.58
C PHE A 94 26.32 -18.10 2.37
N ALA A 95 25.38 -18.75 1.72
CA ALA A 95 24.64 -19.85 2.33
C ALA A 95 25.55 -21.07 2.58
N SER A 96 25.28 -21.79 3.67
CA SER A 96 25.99 -23.04 3.95
C SER A 96 25.58 -24.15 2.98
N SER A 97 26.42 -25.16 2.79
CA SER A 97 26.08 -26.32 1.96
C SER A 97 24.86 -27.10 2.49
N LEU A 98 24.66 -27.13 3.81
CA LEU A 98 23.47 -27.71 4.42
C LEU A 98 22.21 -26.95 4.01
N PHE A 99 22.25 -25.61 4.07
CA PHE A 99 21.15 -24.75 3.63
C PHE A 99 20.81 -24.97 2.16
N VAL A 100 21.83 -24.97 1.28
CA VAL A 100 21.66 -25.21 -0.16
C VAL A 100 21.01 -26.57 -0.40
N THR A 101 21.42 -27.61 0.33
CA THR A 101 20.83 -28.95 0.22
C THR A 101 19.36 -28.94 0.64
N GLN A 102 19.03 -28.32 1.77
CA GLN A 102 17.65 -28.23 2.27
C GLN A 102 16.74 -27.44 1.31
N LEU A 103 17.22 -26.30 0.79
CA LEU A 103 16.48 -25.52 -0.19
C LEU A 103 16.29 -26.30 -1.50
N THR A 104 17.32 -27.04 -1.94
CA THR A 104 17.21 -27.91 -3.12
C THR A 104 16.15 -28.99 -2.91
N ASP A 105 16.10 -29.62 -1.73
CA ASP A 105 15.06 -30.61 -1.40
C ASP A 105 13.66 -29.96 -1.47
N VAL A 106 13.48 -28.75 -0.91
CA VAL A 106 12.21 -27.99 -1.00
C VAL A 106 11.83 -27.67 -2.44
N ILE A 107 12.78 -27.20 -3.26
CA ILE A 107 12.57 -26.94 -4.69
C ILE A 107 12.13 -28.21 -5.41
N LEU A 108 12.80 -29.34 -5.17
CA LEU A 108 12.50 -30.60 -5.84
C LEU A 108 11.14 -31.18 -5.41
N ASP A 109 10.79 -31.06 -4.14
CA ASP A 109 9.51 -31.52 -3.60
C ASP A 109 8.32 -30.67 -4.05
N ASN A 110 8.55 -29.40 -4.38
CA ASN A 110 7.53 -28.43 -4.79
C ASN A 110 7.71 -27.94 -6.24
N SER A 111 8.16 -28.84 -7.11
CA SER A 111 8.26 -28.56 -8.54
C SER A 111 7.65 -29.66 -9.41
N MET A 112 7.15 -29.25 -10.57
CA MET A 112 6.67 -30.14 -11.62
C MET A 112 7.68 -30.15 -12.77
N ASN A 113 8.29 -31.31 -13.01
CA ASN A 113 9.17 -31.54 -14.15
C ASN A 113 8.41 -32.27 -15.26
N GLY A 114 8.38 -31.74 -16.48
CA GLY A 114 7.61 -32.36 -17.56
C GLY A 114 7.75 -31.69 -18.92
N THR A 115 6.93 -32.19 -19.84
CA THR A 115 6.76 -31.61 -21.17
C THR A 115 5.71 -30.53 -21.15
N ASP A 116 5.88 -29.49 -21.97
CA ASP A 116 4.93 -28.38 -22.10
C ASP A 116 4.54 -27.72 -20.76
N THR A 117 5.46 -27.70 -19.79
CA THR A 117 5.22 -27.11 -18.45
C THR A 117 5.44 -25.60 -18.42
N GLY A 118 6.16 -25.05 -19.40
CA GLY A 118 6.51 -23.64 -19.50
C GLY A 118 6.34 -23.08 -20.91
N THR A 119 6.79 -21.84 -21.12
CA THR A 119 6.72 -21.14 -22.41
C THR A 119 8.02 -20.44 -22.80
N CYS A 120 8.27 -20.38 -24.11
CA CYS A 120 9.38 -19.64 -24.69
C CYS A 120 8.89 -18.66 -25.76
N VAL A 121 9.63 -17.57 -25.94
CA VAL A 121 9.34 -16.55 -26.95
C VAL A 121 9.92 -16.94 -28.30
N ASN A 122 9.10 -16.87 -29.34
CA ASN A 122 9.52 -16.90 -30.73
C ASN A 122 9.88 -15.48 -31.18
N GLU A 123 11.17 -15.15 -31.08
CA GLU A 123 11.69 -13.85 -31.46
C GLU A 123 11.36 -13.47 -32.91
N THR A 124 11.29 -14.44 -33.83
CA THR A 124 10.98 -14.17 -35.25
C THR A 124 9.54 -13.75 -35.43
N SER A 125 8.59 -14.46 -34.81
CA SER A 125 7.17 -14.08 -34.81
C SER A 125 6.97 -12.73 -34.13
N LEU A 126 7.65 -12.49 -33.01
CA LEU A 126 7.55 -11.24 -32.28
C LEU A 126 8.05 -10.04 -33.10
N LEU A 127 9.20 -10.18 -33.75
CA LEU A 127 9.73 -9.15 -34.66
C LEU A 127 8.78 -8.88 -35.85
N TYR A 128 8.15 -9.92 -36.39
CA TYR A 128 7.16 -9.76 -37.45
C TYR A 128 5.94 -8.97 -36.96
N GLN A 129 5.37 -9.35 -35.80
CA GLN A 129 4.21 -8.68 -35.25
C GLN A 129 4.53 -7.24 -34.83
N GLN A 130 5.71 -6.97 -34.27
CA GLN A 130 6.16 -5.60 -33.96
C GLN A 130 6.16 -4.71 -35.22
N ALA A 131 6.57 -5.25 -36.37
CA ALA A 131 6.57 -4.53 -37.64
C ALA A 131 5.18 -4.44 -38.30
N ASN A 132 4.23 -5.31 -37.90
CA ASN A 132 2.88 -5.41 -38.46
C ASN A 132 1.88 -5.60 -37.30
N PRO A 133 1.60 -4.56 -36.50
CA PRO A 133 0.81 -4.68 -35.27
C PRO A 133 -0.61 -5.21 -35.51
N ASP A 134 -1.16 -4.98 -36.72
CA ASP A 134 -2.49 -5.45 -37.12
C ASP A 134 -2.53 -6.93 -37.57
N GLU A 135 -1.39 -7.65 -37.54
CA GLU A 135 -1.28 -9.05 -37.96
C GLU A 135 -0.81 -9.96 -36.79
N PRO A 136 -1.72 -10.36 -35.88
CA PRO A 136 -1.39 -11.20 -34.72
C PRO A 136 -0.65 -12.49 -35.10
N GLN A 137 0.37 -12.84 -34.32
CA GLN A 137 1.20 -14.04 -34.51
C GLN A 137 1.16 -14.95 -33.28
N THR A 138 1.47 -16.24 -33.47
CA THR A 138 1.89 -17.11 -32.38
C THR A 138 3.32 -16.75 -31.98
N ILE A 139 3.43 -16.01 -30.88
CA ILE A 139 4.67 -15.53 -30.27
C ILE A 139 5.18 -16.53 -29.23
N PHE A 140 4.30 -17.26 -28.56
CA PHE A 140 4.69 -18.18 -27.50
C PHE A 140 4.56 -19.64 -27.94
N TYR A 141 5.55 -20.46 -27.56
CA TYR A 141 5.48 -21.90 -27.70
C TYR A 141 5.73 -22.58 -26.36
N SER A 142 5.11 -23.74 -26.19
CA SER A 142 5.37 -24.61 -25.05
C SER A 142 6.83 -25.06 -25.04
N ARG A 143 7.38 -25.20 -23.83
CA ARG A 143 8.71 -25.74 -23.59
C ARG A 143 8.70 -26.75 -22.45
N ASP A 144 9.67 -27.65 -22.50
CA ASP A 144 9.94 -28.63 -21.46
C ASP A 144 10.80 -28.01 -20.35
N GLY A 145 10.60 -28.48 -19.11
CA GLY A 145 11.40 -28.05 -17.98
C GLY A 145 10.78 -28.32 -16.61
N ARG A 146 11.30 -27.61 -15.62
CA ARG A 146 10.92 -27.70 -14.22
C ARG A 146 10.28 -26.39 -13.76
N LYS A 147 8.97 -26.46 -13.54
CA LYS A 147 8.17 -25.40 -12.94
C LYS A 147 8.24 -25.49 -11.41
N ILE A 148 8.82 -24.49 -10.74
CA ILE A 148 8.98 -24.43 -9.27
C ILE A 148 7.91 -23.49 -8.69
N ASP A 149 7.26 -23.89 -7.60
CA ASP A 149 6.30 -23.03 -6.90
C ASP A 149 7.03 -21.92 -6.12
N GLY A 150 6.97 -20.69 -6.62
CA GLY A 150 7.67 -19.54 -6.04
C GLY A 150 7.12 -19.12 -4.66
N TYR A 151 5.84 -19.35 -4.38
CA TYR A 151 5.27 -19.03 -3.07
C TYR A 151 5.85 -19.94 -1.99
N VAL A 152 5.99 -21.23 -2.27
CA VAL A 152 6.57 -22.17 -1.30
C VAL A 152 8.04 -21.83 -1.01
N ILE A 153 8.79 -21.38 -2.02
CA ILE A 153 10.19 -20.97 -1.82
C ILE A 153 10.28 -19.74 -0.93
N GLU A 154 9.50 -18.69 -1.22
CA GLU A 154 9.53 -17.46 -0.43
C GLU A 154 9.03 -17.71 1.02
N ASP A 155 8.01 -18.55 1.24
CA ASP A 155 7.55 -18.94 2.60
C ASP A 155 8.65 -19.68 3.37
N TRP A 156 9.34 -20.60 2.70
CA TRP A 156 10.40 -21.38 3.34
C TRP A 156 11.61 -20.52 3.72
N LEU A 157 11.96 -19.52 2.89
CA LEU A 157 13.06 -18.58 3.18
C LEU A 157 12.75 -17.64 4.34
N GLU A 158 11.48 -17.25 4.51
CA GLU A 158 11.03 -16.48 5.67
C GLU A 158 11.14 -17.30 6.96
N ASP A 159 10.69 -18.56 6.93
CA ASP A 159 10.75 -19.45 8.09
C ASP A 159 12.18 -19.96 8.41
N ASN A 160 13.07 -19.94 7.41
CA ASN A 160 14.43 -20.48 7.50
C ASN A 160 15.40 -19.50 6.84
N PRO A 161 15.65 -18.31 7.41
CA PRO A 161 16.55 -17.36 6.77
C PRO A 161 18.02 -17.78 7.01
N VAL A 162 18.91 -17.51 6.05
CA VAL A 162 20.35 -17.83 6.17
C VAL A 162 21.00 -17.05 7.32
N ILE A 163 20.48 -15.86 7.57
CA ILE A 163 20.88 -14.89 8.58
C ILE A 163 19.63 -14.27 9.17
N ASP A 164 19.72 -13.71 10.37
CA ASP A 164 18.61 -12.89 10.89
C ASP A 164 18.36 -11.72 9.91
N PRO A 165 17.09 -11.49 9.50
CA PRO A 165 16.75 -10.32 8.69
C PRO A 165 17.18 -9.02 9.41
N PRO A 166 17.53 -7.96 8.65
CA PRO A 166 17.90 -6.69 9.26
C PRO A 166 16.68 -6.07 9.96
N ASP A 167 16.89 -5.41 11.10
CA ASP A 167 15.78 -4.76 11.84
C ASP A 167 15.08 -3.69 10.96
N LEU A 168 15.87 -2.90 10.21
CA LEU A 168 15.41 -1.94 9.20
C LEU A 168 16.09 -2.24 7.87
N GLY A 169 15.40 -2.97 6.98
CA GLY A 169 16.05 -3.40 5.75
C GLY A 169 15.36 -4.51 4.97
N TYR A 170 16.11 -5.05 4.03
CA TYR A 170 15.67 -6.07 3.09
C TYR A 170 16.73 -7.16 2.93
N THR A 171 16.29 -8.35 2.50
CA THR A 171 17.17 -9.47 2.15
C THR A 171 16.98 -9.88 0.70
N LEU A 172 18.03 -9.73 -0.13
CA LEU A 172 18.07 -10.26 -1.48
C LEU A 172 18.78 -11.61 -1.48
N TYR A 173 18.12 -12.63 -2.02
CA TYR A 173 18.71 -13.94 -2.26
C TYR A 173 19.15 -14.04 -3.72
N LEU A 174 20.44 -14.25 -3.95
CA LEU A 174 21.01 -14.48 -5.27
C LEU A 174 21.31 -15.97 -5.42
N PHE A 175 20.52 -16.67 -6.23
CA PHE A 175 20.56 -18.12 -6.41
C PHE A 175 21.41 -18.53 -7.60
N ASN A 176 21.98 -19.73 -7.50
CA ASN A 176 22.61 -20.43 -8.60
C ASN A 176 22.14 -21.90 -8.58
N PHE A 177 21.16 -22.22 -9.41
CA PHE A 177 20.64 -23.56 -9.56
C PHE A 177 20.83 -24.11 -10.98
N SER A 178 21.85 -23.65 -11.72
CA SER A 178 22.24 -24.18 -13.05
C SER A 178 22.42 -25.71 -13.09
N SER A 179 22.55 -26.38 -11.94
CA SER A 179 22.53 -27.84 -11.84
C SER A 179 21.17 -28.50 -12.15
N LEU A 180 20.09 -27.73 -12.14
CA LEU A 180 18.74 -28.17 -12.52
C LEU A 180 18.56 -28.17 -14.04
N ASP A 181 19.43 -27.46 -14.77
CA ASP A 181 19.36 -27.26 -16.20
C ASP A 181 20.26 -28.23 -16.95
N SER A 182 19.98 -28.36 -18.24
CA SER A 182 20.82 -29.14 -19.16
C SER A 182 21.70 -28.22 -19.98
N SER A 183 22.95 -28.61 -20.22
CA SER A 183 23.92 -27.80 -21.01
C SER A 183 23.54 -27.49 -22.46
N GLY A 184 22.40 -28.02 -22.94
CA GLY A 184 21.86 -27.75 -24.27
C GLY A 184 20.48 -27.09 -24.23
N HIS A 185 20.08 -26.57 -23.07
CA HIS A 185 18.79 -25.89 -22.83
C HIS A 185 17.54 -26.74 -23.17
N SER A 186 17.71 -28.07 -23.23
CA SER A 186 16.63 -29.03 -23.45
C SER A 186 15.75 -29.25 -22.22
N LEU A 187 16.24 -28.85 -21.06
CA LEU A 187 15.59 -28.82 -19.77
C LEU A 187 16.08 -27.55 -19.08
N GLU A 188 15.12 -26.73 -18.65
CA GLU A 188 15.35 -25.51 -17.87
C GLU A 188 14.48 -25.53 -16.62
N HIS A 189 14.84 -24.75 -15.61
CA HIS A 189 13.97 -24.41 -14.49
C HIS A 189 13.48 -22.97 -14.53
N TRP A 190 12.38 -22.71 -13.84
CA TRP A 190 11.82 -21.37 -13.62
C TRP A 190 10.89 -21.38 -12.42
N TYR A 191 10.53 -20.19 -11.94
CA TYR A 191 9.60 -20.01 -10.84
C TYR A 191 8.26 -19.51 -11.36
N ASP A 192 7.19 -20.13 -10.87
CA ASP A 192 5.82 -19.75 -11.16
C ASP A 192 5.16 -19.22 -9.89
N TYR A 193 4.52 -18.08 -10.03
CA TYR A 193 3.50 -17.63 -9.10
C TYR A 193 2.14 -18.03 -9.67
N HIS A 194 1.08 -17.93 -8.87
CA HIS A 194 -0.27 -18.19 -9.37
C HIS A 194 -1.30 -17.25 -8.71
N PRO A 195 -1.29 -15.95 -9.06
CA PRO A 195 -2.20 -14.97 -8.53
C PRO A 195 -3.63 -15.28 -8.96
N ILE A 196 -4.55 -14.90 -8.09
CA ILE A 196 -5.98 -15.10 -8.26
C ILE A 196 -6.61 -13.73 -8.45
N ASP A 197 -7.30 -13.54 -9.57
CA ASP A 197 -8.06 -12.33 -9.87
C ASP A 197 -9.06 -12.06 -8.74
N PRO A 198 -9.02 -10.87 -8.13
CA PRO A 198 -9.72 -10.66 -6.87
C PRO A 198 -11.22 -10.48 -7.11
N ASP A 199 -11.62 -10.12 -8.33
CA ASP A 199 -13.00 -9.88 -8.75
C ASP A 199 -13.72 -11.20 -9.09
N THR A 200 -13.03 -12.16 -9.71
CA THR A 200 -13.62 -13.44 -10.16
C THR A 200 -13.23 -14.65 -9.33
N GLY A 201 -12.14 -14.57 -8.55
CA GLY A 201 -11.56 -15.71 -7.85
C GLY A 201 -10.89 -16.75 -8.75
N GLN A 202 -10.68 -16.43 -10.04
CA GLN A 202 -10.04 -17.31 -11.01
C GLN A 202 -8.52 -17.07 -11.05
N SER A 203 -7.75 -18.09 -11.44
CA SER A 203 -6.33 -17.90 -11.76
C SER A 203 -6.17 -16.88 -12.88
N GLN A 204 -5.25 -15.94 -12.70
CA GLN A 204 -4.94 -14.96 -13.74
C GLN A 204 -4.11 -15.60 -14.85
N ASN A 205 -4.36 -15.14 -16.07
CA ASN A 205 -3.47 -15.38 -17.19
C ASN A 205 -2.35 -14.33 -17.15
N TRP A 206 -1.09 -14.76 -17.16
CA TRP A 206 0.07 -13.87 -17.00
C TRP A 206 0.32 -12.95 -18.19
N PHE A 207 -0.06 -13.36 -19.41
CA PHE A 207 0.13 -12.52 -20.58
C PHE A 207 -1.08 -11.62 -20.80
N ARG A 208 -0.97 -10.38 -20.30
CA ARG A 208 -1.99 -9.34 -20.44
C ARG A 208 -1.43 -8.18 -21.26
N LEU A 209 -1.49 -8.30 -22.58
CA LEU A 209 -1.33 -7.16 -23.50
C LEU A 209 -2.62 -6.97 -24.30
N GLU A 210 -2.73 -5.85 -25.03
CA GLU A 210 -3.81 -5.63 -26.02
C GLU A 210 -3.89 -6.74 -27.08
N TRP A 211 -2.91 -7.65 -27.13
CA TRP A 211 -2.87 -8.79 -28.03
C TRP A 211 -2.98 -10.13 -27.28
N ASP A 212 -3.56 -10.15 -26.09
CA ASP A 212 -4.15 -11.40 -25.59
C ASP A 212 -5.17 -11.86 -26.63
N ASN A 213 -4.81 -12.92 -27.33
CA ASN A 213 -5.52 -13.42 -28.49
C ASN A 213 -5.43 -14.94 -28.54
N GLU A 214 -6.35 -15.56 -29.27
CA GLU A 214 -6.48 -17.01 -29.34
C GLU A 214 -5.24 -17.75 -29.89
N LEU A 215 -4.27 -17.04 -30.49
CA LEU A 215 -3.02 -17.61 -31.00
C LEU A 215 -1.94 -17.81 -29.93
N ASN A 216 -2.09 -17.21 -28.75
CA ASN A 216 -1.16 -17.32 -27.63
C ASN A 216 -1.87 -17.74 -26.33
N PRO A 217 -2.56 -18.88 -26.32
CA PRO A 217 -3.23 -19.36 -25.11
C PRO A 217 -2.20 -19.79 -24.07
N ASP A 218 -2.56 -19.65 -22.78
CA ASP A 218 -1.88 -20.30 -21.65
C ASP A 218 -0.38 -19.98 -21.50
N VAL A 219 0.01 -18.71 -21.70
CA VAL A 219 1.38 -18.25 -21.44
C VAL A 219 1.71 -18.40 -19.95
N SER A 220 2.73 -19.21 -19.64
CA SER A 220 3.21 -19.44 -18.27
C SER A 220 4.12 -18.31 -17.80
N LEU A 221 4.15 -18.10 -16.47
CA LEU A 221 5.14 -17.25 -15.85
C LEU A 221 6.43 -18.03 -15.68
N ASP A 222 7.31 -17.95 -16.68
CA ASP A 222 8.66 -18.48 -16.57
C ASP A 222 9.58 -17.30 -16.28
N TYR A 223 9.90 -17.11 -14.99
CA TYR A 223 10.66 -15.95 -14.58
C TYR A 223 11.70 -16.24 -13.47
N PRO A 224 12.86 -15.52 -13.46
CA PRO A 224 13.95 -15.74 -12.53
C PRO A 224 13.92 -14.84 -11.29
N PHE A 225 13.03 -13.84 -11.25
CA PHE A 225 12.98 -12.85 -10.17
C PHE A 225 11.61 -12.85 -9.50
N PHE A 226 11.55 -12.94 -8.17
CA PHE A 226 10.27 -12.98 -7.46
C PHE A 226 10.41 -12.58 -6.00
N GLY A 227 9.31 -12.19 -5.37
CA GLY A 227 9.24 -11.90 -3.93
C GLY A 227 8.35 -10.70 -3.61
N GLY A 228 8.42 -10.22 -2.38
CA GLY A 228 7.64 -9.06 -1.91
C GLY A 228 6.39 -9.41 -1.11
N ARG A 229 6.15 -10.69 -0.80
CA ARG A 229 5.22 -11.05 0.29
C ARG A 229 5.87 -10.87 1.66
N TYR A 230 7.20 -10.95 1.72
CA TYR A 230 8.04 -10.61 2.88
C TYR A 230 9.08 -9.55 2.51
N ASN A 231 9.93 -9.12 3.44
CA ASN A 231 11.03 -8.18 3.15
C ASN A 231 12.20 -8.84 2.41
N SER A 232 11.90 -9.80 1.54
CA SER A 232 12.85 -10.57 0.76
C SER A 232 12.53 -10.59 -0.73
N PHE A 233 13.58 -10.60 -1.54
CA PHE A 233 13.47 -10.76 -2.98
C PHE A 233 14.48 -11.76 -3.49
N ILE A 234 14.08 -12.60 -4.43
CA ILE A 234 14.89 -13.67 -4.98
C ILE A 234 15.27 -13.29 -6.41
N VAL A 235 16.53 -13.54 -6.74
CA VAL A 235 17.11 -13.39 -8.06
C VAL A 235 17.83 -14.69 -8.38
N ASP A 236 17.38 -15.43 -9.39
CA ASP A 236 18.04 -16.64 -9.87
C ASP A 236 18.48 -16.46 -11.33
N PRO A 237 19.71 -15.97 -11.58
CA PRO A 237 20.19 -15.75 -12.94
C PRO A 237 20.34 -17.03 -13.76
N SER A 238 20.26 -18.23 -13.14
CA SER A 238 20.26 -19.50 -13.86
C SER A 238 18.87 -19.94 -14.34
N ALA A 239 17.79 -19.35 -13.81
CA ALA A 239 16.45 -19.72 -14.25
C ALA A 239 16.12 -19.12 -15.63
N HIS A 240 15.36 -19.89 -16.42
CA HIS A 240 14.88 -19.46 -17.73
C HIS A 240 13.93 -18.25 -17.59
N GLN A 241 14.00 -17.37 -18.59
CA GLN A 241 13.05 -16.29 -18.76
C GLN A 241 12.79 -15.95 -20.22
N TRP A 242 11.51 -15.70 -20.53
CA TRP A 242 11.09 -15.19 -21.84
C TRP A 242 10.78 -13.69 -21.81
N TYR A 243 10.43 -13.13 -20.64
CA TYR A 243 9.89 -11.78 -20.55
C TYR A 243 10.88 -10.69 -20.94
N LEU A 244 12.10 -10.70 -20.42
CA LEU A 244 13.09 -9.68 -20.77
C LEU A 244 13.51 -9.81 -22.24
N LYS A 245 13.48 -11.03 -22.80
CA LYS A 245 13.65 -11.25 -24.25
C LYS A 245 12.52 -10.60 -25.05
N TRP A 246 11.28 -10.72 -24.56
CA TRP A 246 10.10 -10.09 -25.15
C TRP A 246 10.21 -8.56 -25.07
N CYS A 247 10.51 -7.98 -23.90
CA CYS A 247 10.70 -6.53 -23.71
C CYS A 247 11.77 -5.96 -24.63
N ARG A 248 12.92 -6.65 -24.70
CA ARG A 248 14.04 -6.27 -25.56
C ARG A 248 13.61 -6.12 -27.02
N ILE A 249 12.79 -7.03 -27.52
CA ILE A 249 12.33 -6.99 -28.91
C ILE A 249 11.22 -5.98 -29.08
N TRP A 250 10.17 -6.05 -28.26
CA TRP A 250 8.96 -5.24 -28.43
C TRP A 250 9.23 -3.74 -28.26
N TRP A 251 10.09 -3.38 -27.31
CA TRP A 251 10.49 -2.00 -27.05
C TRP A 251 11.86 -1.62 -27.64
N SER A 252 12.35 -2.41 -28.61
CA SER A 252 13.68 -2.22 -29.23
C SER A 252 13.92 -0.82 -29.80
N SER A 253 12.88 -0.12 -30.26
CA SER A 253 13.00 1.26 -30.78
C SER A 253 13.41 2.28 -29.72
N SER A 254 13.21 1.96 -28.45
CA SER A 254 13.46 2.84 -27.31
C SER A 254 14.68 2.40 -26.50
N ILE A 255 15.20 1.18 -26.70
CA ILE A 255 16.31 0.61 -25.91
C ILE A 255 17.66 1.14 -26.40
N SER A 256 18.45 1.68 -25.48
CA SER A 256 19.81 2.18 -25.69
C SER A 256 20.90 1.24 -25.17
N THR A 257 20.60 0.46 -24.13
CA THR A 257 21.51 -0.52 -23.54
C THR A 257 20.90 -1.92 -23.57
N GLU A 258 21.61 -2.89 -24.14
CA GLU A 258 21.25 -4.31 -24.05
C GLU A 258 22.10 -4.99 -22.98
N TYR A 259 21.43 -5.55 -21.96
CA TYR A 259 22.08 -6.30 -20.90
C TYR A 259 22.13 -7.79 -21.24
N ASN A 260 23.21 -8.46 -20.85
CA ASN A 260 23.39 -9.88 -21.16
C ASN A 260 22.30 -10.75 -20.52
N PHE A 261 21.90 -10.45 -19.27
CA PHE A 261 20.89 -11.23 -18.53
C PHE A 261 19.50 -11.22 -19.18
N TRP A 262 19.25 -10.30 -20.12
CA TRP A 262 18.02 -10.31 -20.91
C TRP A 262 17.96 -11.48 -21.87
N THR A 263 19.10 -12.09 -22.20
CA THR A 263 19.20 -13.07 -23.28
C THR A 263 19.87 -14.37 -22.86
N LYS A 264 20.74 -14.29 -21.86
CA LYS A 264 21.60 -15.38 -21.37
C LYS A 264 21.36 -15.62 -19.89
N ASP A 265 21.17 -16.87 -19.52
CA ASP A 265 21.22 -17.35 -18.14
C ASP A 265 22.68 -17.45 -17.65
N LEU A 266 22.85 -17.89 -16.40
CA LEU A 266 24.14 -17.93 -15.73
C LEU A 266 25.11 -18.93 -16.39
N GLU A 267 24.64 -20.10 -16.79
CA GLU A 267 25.48 -21.13 -17.41
C GLU A 267 25.94 -20.75 -18.82
N ASP A 268 25.11 -20.03 -19.59
CA ASP A 268 25.53 -19.40 -20.84
C ASP A 268 26.75 -18.50 -20.60
N ILE A 269 26.68 -17.63 -19.58
CA ILE A 269 27.76 -16.71 -19.23
C ILE A 269 29.00 -17.46 -18.77
N LEU A 270 28.85 -18.44 -17.88
CA LEU A 270 29.94 -19.25 -17.36
C LEU A 270 30.65 -20.04 -18.48
N SER A 271 29.94 -20.39 -19.56
CA SER A 271 30.55 -21.07 -20.72
C SER A 271 31.45 -20.16 -21.57
N GLU A 272 31.25 -18.84 -21.49
CA GLU A 272 31.94 -17.84 -22.30
C GLU A 272 33.15 -17.20 -21.59
N ILE A 273 33.24 -17.34 -20.26
CA ILE A 273 34.26 -16.69 -19.43
C ILE A 273 35.17 -17.70 -18.70
N ASP A 274 36.41 -17.30 -18.44
CA ASP A 274 37.35 -18.06 -17.61
C ASP A 274 37.33 -17.55 -16.17
N VAL A 275 36.50 -18.17 -15.31
CA VAL A 275 36.34 -17.81 -13.90
C VAL A 275 37.56 -18.09 -13.02
N GLU A 276 38.61 -18.74 -13.55
CA GLU A 276 39.90 -18.87 -12.88
C GLU A 276 40.79 -17.63 -13.10
N SER A 277 40.39 -16.73 -14.02
CA SER A 277 41.10 -15.49 -14.32
C SER A 277 40.45 -14.28 -13.64
N PRO A 278 41.23 -13.26 -13.21
CA PRO A 278 40.66 -12.04 -12.63
C PRO A 278 39.67 -11.32 -13.55
N ALA A 279 39.88 -11.39 -14.87
CA ALA A 279 38.99 -10.80 -15.85
C ALA A 279 37.64 -11.53 -15.93
N GLY A 280 37.65 -12.87 -15.89
CA GLY A 280 36.42 -13.67 -15.85
C GLY A 280 35.67 -13.50 -14.54
N ILE A 281 36.35 -13.46 -13.39
CA ILE A 281 35.73 -13.13 -12.09
C ILE A 281 35.06 -11.76 -12.15
N THR A 282 35.74 -10.75 -12.70
CA THR A 282 35.16 -9.41 -12.87
C THR A 282 33.93 -9.45 -13.77
N ALA A 283 33.98 -10.15 -14.91
CA ALA A 283 32.87 -10.26 -15.85
C ALA A 283 31.64 -10.94 -15.23
N LEU A 284 31.84 -12.02 -14.45
CA LEU A 284 30.78 -12.67 -13.70
C LEU A 284 30.11 -11.70 -12.72
N ASN A 285 30.90 -10.99 -11.90
CA ASN A 285 30.34 -10.09 -10.89
C ASN A 285 29.67 -8.85 -11.50
N VAL A 286 30.08 -8.40 -12.69
CA VAL A 286 29.35 -7.40 -13.47
C VAL A 286 27.98 -7.91 -13.91
N TYR A 287 27.91 -9.14 -14.43
CA TYR A 287 26.66 -9.79 -14.82
C TYR A 287 25.71 -9.98 -13.63
N LEU A 288 26.21 -10.50 -12.51
CA LEU A 288 25.41 -10.68 -11.29
C LEU A 288 24.92 -9.35 -10.72
N ARG A 289 25.76 -8.30 -10.74
CA ARG A 289 25.36 -6.94 -10.36
C ARG A 289 24.20 -6.45 -11.23
N GLU A 290 24.28 -6.62 -12.54
CA GLU A 290 23.23 -6.19 -13.47
C GLU A 290 21.90 -6.88 -13.16
N CYS A 291 21.92 -8.16 -12.74
CA CYS A 291 20.72 -8.88 -12.33
C CYS A 291 20.08 -8.31 -11.04
N ILE A 292 20.87 -7.82 -10.08
CA ILE A 292 20.37 -7.31 -8.79
C ILE A 292 20.14 -5.80 -8.78
N TRP A 293 20.54 -5.08 -9.83
CA TRP A 293 20.47 -3.62 -9.85
C TRP A 293 19.02 -3.11 -9.82
N ASP A 294 18.13 -3.66 -10.67
CA ASP A 294 16.74 -3.19 -10.72
C ASP A 294 16.01 -3.47 -9.40
N PRO A 295 16.05 -4.70 -8.82
CA PRO A 295 15.41 -4.96 -7.53
C PRO A 295 15.89 -4.02 -6.41
N ILE A 296 17.19 -3.75 -6.32
CA ILE A 296 17.72 -2.87 -5.26
C ILE A 296 17.33 -1.40 -5.52
N THR A 297 17.47 -0.95 -6.76
CA THR A 297 17.36 0.48 -7.11
C THR A 297 15.91 0.93 -7.30
N GLN A 298 15.02 0.03 -7.68
CA GLN A 298 13.61 0.31 -8.00
C GLN A 298 12.62 -0.28 -6.99
N LEU A 299 12.95 -1.36 -6.25
CA LEU A 299 12.06 -1.92 -5.21
C LEU A 299 12.49 -1.55 -3.80
N PHE A 300 13.73 -1.87 -3.42
CA PHE A 300 14.17 -1.69 -2.03
C PHE A 300 14.32 -0.21 -1.70
N PHE A 301 14.93 0.55 -2.61
CA PHE A 301 15.24 1.97 -2.43
C PHE A 301 14.86 2.78 -3.67
N PRO A 302 13.55 2.86 -3.99
CA PRO A 302 13.06 3.54 -5.19
C PRO A 302 13.44 5.02 -5.13
N TYR A 303 14.02 5.56 -6.21
CA TYR A 303 14.27 7.01 -6.31
C TYR A 303 13.12 7.76 -6.99
N GLN A 304 12.22 7.05 -7.67
CA GLN A 304 11.16 7.66 -8.46
C GLN A 304 9.88 7.88 -7.67
N HIS A 305 9.62 7.12 -6.60
CA HIS A 305 8.44 7.33 -5.78
C HIS A 305 8.48 8.66 -5.05
N GLN A 306 7.32 9.28 -4.92
CA GLN A 306 7.14 10.44 -4.07
C GLN A 306 6.93 9.98 -2.61
N PRO A 307 7.43 10.72 -1.61
CA PRO A 307 7.09 10.47 -0.22
C PRO A 307 5.60 10.53 0.03
N ALA A 308 5.07 9.60 0.84
CA ALA A 308 3.66 9.53 1.15
C ALA A 308 3.22 10.73 2.00
N LYS A 309 2.22 11.49 1.57
CA LYS A 309 1.74 12.68 2.30
C LYS A 309 1.26 12.34 3.71
N TYR A 310 1.69 13.10 4.72
CA TYR A 310 1.13 13.04 6.07
C TYR A 310 -0.24 13.72 6.12
N VAL A 311 -1.31 12.94 6.34
CA VAL A 311 -2.73 13.36 6.31
C VAL A 311 -3.56 12.56 7.31
N GLU A 312 -4.80 12.97 7.58
CA GLU A 312 -5.69 12.27 8.55
C GLU A 312 -6.70 11.33 7.88
N SER A 313 -7.04 11.55 6.61
CA SER A 313 -8.01 10.73 5.88
C SER A 313 -7.70 10.60 4.39
N GLY A 314 -8.39 9.67 3.74
CA GLY A 314 -8.37 9.48 2.29
C GLY A 314 -9.76 9.23 1.71
N LEU A 315 -10.01 9.69 0.49
CA LEU A 315 -11.20 9.42 -0.31
C LEU A 315 -10.80 8.80 -1.65
N LEU A 316 -11.42 7.68 -2.01
CA LEU A 316 -11.45 7.17 -3.38
C LEU A 316 -12.90 7.19 -3.89
N ARG A 317 -13.18 8.08 -4.83
CA ARG A 317 -14.49 8.18 -5.48
C ARG A 317 -14.36 7.68 -6.92
N SER A 318 -15.02 6.58 -7.27
CA SER A 318 -14.94 5.97 -8.60
C SER A 318 -16.31 5.89 -9.29
N LEU A 319 -16.36 6.29 -10.56
CA LEU A 319 -17.53 6.15 -11.42
C LEU A 319 -17.25 5.13 -12.53
N VAL A 320 -18.12 4.14 -12.68
CA VAL A 320 -18.05 3.12 -13.73
C VAL A 320 -19.19 3.34 -14.72
N PHE A 321 -18.84 3.84 -15.91
CA PHE A 321 -19.80 4.11 -16.98
C PHE A 321 -19.96 2.92 -17.92
N CYS A 322 -21.20 2.44 -18.00
CA CYS A 322 -21.66 1.49 -19.00
C CYS A 322 -22.09 2.28 -20.23
N MET A 323 -21.39 2.10 -21.36
CA MET A 323 -21.58 2.94 -22.55
C MET A 323 -22.66 2.43 -23.51
N ASP A 324 -23.00 1.14 -23.41
CA ASP A 324 -23.76 0.42 -24.43
C ASP A 324 -24.98 -0.29 -23.82
N VAL A 325 -25.67 0.37 -22.88
CA VAL A 325 -26.86 -0.17 -22.20
C VAL A 325 -27.99 -0.44 -23.19
N ASP A 326 -28.22 0.49 -24.12
CA ASP A 326 -29.18 0.35 -25.22
C ASP A 326 -28.83 -0.78 -26.20
N GLU A 327 -27.55 -1.21 -26.25
CA GLU A 327 -27.08 -2.33 -27.06
C GLU A 327 -27.08 -3.67 -26.30
N GLY A 328 -27.54 -3.66 -25.05
CA GLY A 328 -27.80 -4.86 -24.24
C GLY A 328 -26.80 -5.14 -23.12
N ILE A 329 -25.81 -4.26 -22.88
CA ILE A 329 -24.90 -4.37 -21.73
C ILE A 329 -25.55 -3.72 -20.51
N SER A 330 -26.17 -4.52 -19.65
CA SER A 330 -26.78 -3.99 -18.41
C SER A 330 -25.75 -3.58 -17.37
N ILE A 331 -26.04 -2.53 -16.60
CA ILE A 331 -25.25 -2.12 -15.42
C ILE A 331 -25.03 -3.31 -14.47
N ASP A 332 -26.11 -4.04 -14.15
CA ASP A 332 -26.07 -5.19 -13.23
C ASP A 332 -25.04 -6.24 -13.66
N SER A 333 -24.86 -6.44 -14.97
CA SER A 333 -23.89 -7.42 -15.51
C SER A 333 -22.42 -7.03 -15.29
N LEU A 334 -22.14 -5.79 -14.90
CA LEU A 334 -20.79 -5.27 -14.69
C LEU A 334 -20.46 -5.01 -13.22
N THR A 335 -21.43 -5.12 -12.30
CA THR A 335 -21.23 -4.86 -10.86
C THR A 335 -20.19 -5.75 -10.17
N TRP A 336 -19.74 -6.82 -10.82
CA TRP A 336 -18.71 -7.72 -10.30
C TRP A 336 -17.28 -7.28 -10.62
N ILE A 337 -17.07 -6.36 -11.57
CA ILE A 337 -15.72 -6.08 -12.11
C ILE A 337 -14.84 -5.27 -11.14
N THR A 338 -15.43 -4.65 -10.13
CA THR A 338 -14.74 -3.92 -9.07
C THR A 338 -15.67 -3.77 -7.88
N ASP A 339 -15.09 -3.64 -6.69
CA ASP A 339 -15.83 -3.47 -5.45
C ASP A 339 -15.14 -2.46 -4.51
N ALA A 340 -15.95 -1.63 -3.86
CA ALA A 340 -15.47 -0.57 -2.98
C ALA A 340 -14.75 -1.11 -1.73
N GLU A 341 -15.22 -2.23 -1.16
CA GLU A 341 -14.63 -2.82 0.04
C GLU A 341 -13.26 -3.41 -0.28
N MET A 342 -13.08 -3.99 -1.47
CA MET A 342 -11.79 -4.50 -1.92
C MET A 342 -10.77 -3.36 -2.08
N GLN A 343 -11.13 -2.30 -2.81
CA GLN A 343 -10.25 -1.13 -2.96
C GLN A 343 -9.89 -0.52 -1.60
N LYS A 344 -10.88 -0.41 -0.70
CA LYS A 344 -10.69 0.08 0.66
C LYS A 344 -9.72 -0.80 1.44
N THR A 345 -9.87 -2.12 1.39
CA THR A 345 -9.00 -3.06 2.10
C THR A 345 -7.53 -2.85 1.69
N HIS A 346 -7.24 -2.73 0.40
CA HIS A 346 -5.87 -2.49 -0.07
C HIS A 346 -5.33 -1.11 0.33
N LEU A 347 -6.17 -0.08 0.30
CA LEU A 347 -5.78 1.26 0.74
C LEU A 347 -5.53 1.35 2.25
N GLU A 348 -6.31 0.63 3.06
CA GLU A 348 -6.09 0.49 4.51
C GLU A 348 -4.85 -0.36 4.82
N GLU A 349 -4.50 -1.34 3.99
CA GLU A 349 -3.22 -2.06 4.10
C GLU A 349 -2.01 -1.17 3.79
N LEU A 350 -2.13 -0.28 2.79
CA LEU A 350 -1.09 0.69 2.44
C LEU A 350 -0.95 1.80 3.48
N TYR A 351 -2.07 2.40 3.88
CA TYR A 351 -2.17 3.53 4.80
C TYR A 351 -3.03 3.15 6.02
N PRO A 352 -2.50 2.36 6.97
CA PRO A 352 -3.26 1.88 8.12
C PRO A 352 -3.52 2.96 9.17
N PHE A 353 -2.95 4.16 9.01
CA PHE A 353 -3.00 5.26 9.98
C PHE A 353 -4.17 6.22 9.76
N ILE A 354 -4.82 6.15 8.59
CA ILE A 354 -5.84 7.11 8.17
C ILE A 354 -7.16 6.41 7.90
N THR A 355 -8.25 7.16 7.97
CA THR A 355 -9.57 6.62 7.60
C THR A 355 -9.82 6.76 6.11
N TRP A 356 -10.29 5.69 5.47
CA TRP A 356 -10.68 5.70 4.06
C TRP A 356 -12.20 5.70 3.87
N ASP A 357 -12.68 6.64 3.08
CA ASP A 357 -13.99 6.57 2.42
C ASP A 357 -13.79 6.12 0.98
N VAL A 358 -14.44 5.03 0.59
CA VAL A 358 -14.33 4.48 -0.76
C VAL A 358 -15.72 4.26 -1.32
N GLN A 359 -15.95 4.81 -2.50
CA GLN A 359 -17.25 4.80 -3.15
C GLN A 359 -17.08 4.42 -4.62
N VAL A 360 -17.82 3.42 -5.06
CA VAL A 360 -17.84 2.96 -6.45
C VAL A 360 -19.29 2.96 -6.93
N ASP A 361 -19.59 3.76 -7.94
CA ASP A 361 -20.92 3.83 -8.53
C ASP A 361 -20.92 3.33 -9.98
N PHE A 362 -21.87 2.47 -10.30
CA PHE A 362 -22.08 1.99 -11.67
C PHE A 362 -23.25 2.75 -12.31
N LEU A 363 -23.00 3.35 -13.46
CA LEU A 363 -23.88 4.33 -14.10
C LEU A 363 -24.10 4.02 -15.58
N ASP A 364 -25.28 4.35 -16.09
CA ASP A 364 -25.55 4.43 -17.54
C ASP A 364 -25.07 5.78 -18.04
N ILE A 365 -24.18 5.82 -19.04
CA ILE A 365 -23.66 7.10 -19.51
C ILE A 365 -24.75 7.97 -20.19
N ASP A 366 -25.82 7.36 -20.71
CA ASP A 366 -26.88 8.10 -21.39
C ASP A 366 -27.74 8.93 -20.41
N ASP A 367 -27.74 8.57 -19.13
CA ASP A 367 -28.34 9.37 -18.05
C ASP A 367 -27.44 10.54 -17.61
N HIS A 368 -26.19 10.59 -18.09
CA HIS A 368 -25.15 11.54 -17.71
C HIS A 368 -24.59 12.29 -18.93
N LEU A 369 -25.40 13.19 -19.50
CA LEU A 369 -25.08 13.88 -20.77
C LEU A 369 -23.72 14.62 -20.78
N ASP A 370 -23.30 15.22 -19.66
CA ASP A 370 -22.01 15.91 -19.59
C ASP A 370 -20.84 14.91 -19.76
N TRP A 371 -20.93 13.74 -19.13
CA TRP A 371 -19.95 12.66 -19.31
C TRP A 371 -19.96 12.09 -20.72
N ASN A 372 -21.15 11.87 -21.29
CA ASN A 372 -21.29 11.38 -22.66
C ASN A 372 -20.65 12.36 -23.67
N ASN A 373 -20.89 13.66 -23.48
CA ASN A 373 -20.28 14.70 -24.31
C ASN A 373 -18.76 14.75 -24.16
N THR A 374 -18.23 14.64 -22.93
CA THR A 374 -16.77 14.58 -22.68
C THR A 374 -16.16 13.37 -23.38
N PHE A 375 -16.75 12.17 -23.23
CA PHE A 375 -16.23 10.98 -23.90
C PHE A 375 -16.16 11.15 -25.42
N TRP A 376 -17.24 11.61 -26.06
CA TRP A 376 -17.27 11.76 -27.52
C TRP A 376 -16.56 13.01 -28.05
N ALA A 377 -16.21 13.97 -27.20
CA ALA A 377 -15.31 15.07 -27.58
C ALA A 377 -13.88 14.55 -27.83
N ASP A 378 -13.48 13.52 -27.08
CA ASP A 378 -12.13 12.95 -27.08
C ASP A 378 -12.09 11.49 -27.57
N ALA A 379 -13.10 11.05 -28.34
CA ALA A 379 -13.13 9.73 -28.94
C ALA A 379 -13.55 9.79 -30.41
N ILE A 380 -13.02 8.87 -31.22
CA ILE A 380 -13.37 8.71 -32.63
C ILE A 380 -13.80 7.28 -32.93
N VAL A 381 -14.65 7.12 -33.95
CA VAL A 381 -15.01 5.79 -34.48
C VAL A 381 -14.21 5.55 -35.75
N GLU A 382 -13.40 4.49 -35.75
CA GLU A 382 -12.65 4.06 -36.92
C GLU A 382 -13.55 3.37 -37.96
N PRO A 383 -13.10 3.26 -39.24
CA PRO A 383 -13.89 2.61 -40.29
C PRO A 383 -14.28 1.15 -40.03
N ASN A 384 -13.54 0.46 -39.16
CA ASN A 384 -13.81 -0.92 -38.72
C ASN A 384 -14.87 -1.00 -37.61
N GLY A 385 -15.31 0.13 -37.05
CA GLY A 385 -16.26 0.21 -35.95
C GLY A 385 -15.61 0.39 -34.57
N THR A 386 -14.29 0.23 -34.46
CA THR A 386 -13.56 0.39 -33.20
C THR A 386 -13.62 1.84 -32.73
N VAL A 387 -13.91 2.04 -31.45
CA VAL A 387 -13.83 3.34 -30.80
C VAL A 387 -12.45 3.54 -30.23
N ILE A 388 -11.80 4.62 -30.65
CA ILE A 388 -10.48 5.02 -30.15
C ILE A 388 -10.67 6.24 -29.24
N ALA A 389 -10.45 6.05 -27.95
CA ALA A 389 -10.38 7.13 -26.98
C ALA A 389 -8.97 7.77 -27.00
N ASP A 390 -8.92 9.09 -27.13
CA ASP A 390 -7.68 9.86 -26.95
C ASP A 390 -7.41 9.98 -25.45
N GLY A 391 -6.60 9.05 -24.92
CA GLY A 391 -6.33 8.95 -23.50
C GLY A 391 -5.67 10.20 -22.93
N TYR A 392 -4.82 10.89 -23.71
CA TYR A 392 -4.17 12.12 -23.25
C TYR A 392 -5.20 13.24 -23.08
N ASN A 393 -5.95 13.57 -24.13
CA ASN A 393 -6.87 14.70 -24.08
C ASN A 393 -8.02 14.44 -23.10
N MET A 394 -8.59 13.23 -23.12
CA MET A 394 -9.69 12.87 -22.22
C MET A 394 -9.25 12.88 -20.75
N PHE A 395 -8.04 12.41 -20.42
CA PHE A 395 -7.53 12.46 -19.04
C PHE A 395 -7.50 13.89 -18.50
N TYR A 396 -7.01 14.86 -19.30
CA TYR A 396 -6.97 16.27 -18.88
C TYR A 396 -8.35 16.93 -18.87
N ALA A 397 -9.23 16.62 -19.83
CA ALA A 397 -10.61 17.11 -19.81
C ALA A 397 -11.35 16.66 -18.55
N ILE A 398 -11.17 15.40 -18.14
CA ILE A 398 -11.73 14.90 -16.89
C ILE A 398 -11.09 15.60 -15.68
N TYR A 399 -9.76 15.76 -15.69
CA TYR A 399 -9.01 16.36 -14.58
C TYR A 399 -9.41 17.81 -14.31
N ASP A 400 -9.53 18.62 -15.36
CA ASP A 400 -9.80 20.05 -15.25
C ASP A 400 -11.30 20.36 -15.09
N ASP A 401 -12.18 19.64 -15.80
CA ASP A 401 -13.59 20.02 -15.91
C ASP A 401 -14.55 19.13 -15.08
N MET A 402 -14.26 17.83 -14.98
CA MET A 402 -15.19 16.87 -14.37
C MET A 402 -14.85 16.54 -12.92
N ARG A 403 -13.58 16.27 -12.62
CA ARG A 403 -13.06 15.89 -11.29
C ARG A 403 -13.47 16.86 -10.17
N PRO A 404 -13.39 18.21 -10.33
CA PRO A 404 -13.78 19.16 -9.29
C PRO A 404 -15.27 19.12 -8.90
N LEU A 405 -16.11 18.44 -9.69
CA LEU A 405 -17.54 18.29 -9.39
C LEU A 405 -17.82 17.17 -8.37
N TYR A 406 -16.86 16.28 -8.14
CA TYR A 406 -17.03 15.05 -7.35
C TYR A 406 -16.15 14.98 -6.11
N ILE A 407 -15.04 15.71 -6.09
CA ILE A 407 -14.11 15.77 -4.96
C ILE A 407 -13.68 17.20 -4.69
N ASP A 408 -13.26 17.49 -3.46
CA ASP A 408 -12.59 18.74 -3.13
C ASP A 408 -11.12 18.66 -3.55
N VAL A 409 -10.77 19.39 -4.61
CA VAL A 409 -9.40 19.40 -5.16
C VAL A 409 -8.42 20.21 -4.31
N ASP A 410 -8.93 21.05 -3.40
CA ASP A 410 -8.14 21.88 -2.50
C ASP A 410 -7.98 21.24 -1.11
N ASP A 411 -8.61 20.09 -0.85
CA ASP A 411 -8.50 19.38 0.42
C ASP A 411 -7.07 18.87 0.64
N GLU A 412 -6.56 19.11 1.85
CA GLU A 412 -5.23 18.72 2.27
C GLU A 412 -5.12 17.20 2.49
N ASN A 413 -6.22 16.46 2.57
CA ASN A 413 -6.24 15.00 2.62
C ASN A 413 -5.99 14.35 1.25
N ILE A 414 -5.87 13.02 1.23
CA ILE A 414 -5.74 12.29 -0.03
C ILE A 414 -7.12 12.21 -0.70
N ASN A 415 -7.25 12.76 -1.90
CA ASN A 415 -8.48 12.70 -2.69
C ASN A 415 -8.19 12.17 -4.09
N VAL A 416 -8.63 10.93 -4.35
CA VAL A 416 -8.51 10.26 -5.64
C VAL A 416 -9.87 10.17 -6.32
N PHE A 417 -9.96 10.69 -7.53
CA PHE A 417 -11.15 10.57 -8.37
C PHE A 417 -10.90 9.60 -9.52
N GLY A 418 -11.73 8.57 -9.63
CA GLY A 418 -11.62 7.52 -10.61
C GLY A 418 -12.77 7.49 -11.59
N VAL A 419 -12.48 7.19 -12.86
CA VAL A 419 -13.48 6.95 -13.90
C VAL A 419 -13.11 5.72 -14.71
N VAL A 420 -14.10 4.88 -15.01
CA VAL A 420 -13.95 3.70 -15.84
C VAL A 420 -14.98 3.77 -16.96
N PHE A 421 -14.53 3.72 -18.21
CA PHE A 421 -15.41 3.59 -19.38
C PHE A 421 -15.41 2.16 -19.89
N ILE A 422 -16.61 1.61 -20.08
CA ILE A 422 -16.82 0.25 -20.58
C ILE A 422 -17.69 0.31 -21.83
N LYS A 423 -17.08 -0.03 -22.95
CA LYS A 423 -17.71 0.01 -24.28
C LYS A 423 -17.31 -1.22 -25.10
N GLN A 424 -18.18 -1.72 -25.96
CA GLN A 424 -17.81 -2.71 -26.97
C GLN A 424 -16.79 -2.12 -27.95
N GLN A 425 -15.85 -2.96 -28.39
CA GLN A 425 -14.86 -2.60 -29.42
C GLN A 425 -14.16 -1.26 -29.17
N MET A 426 -13.60 -1.08 -27.97
CA MET A 426 -12.92 0.16 -27.58
C MET A 426 -11.45 -0.08 -27.23
N GLU A 427 -10.61 0.86 -27.66
CA GLU A 427 -9.22 1.01 -27.25
C GLU A 427 -8.97 2.43 -26.77
N MET A 428 -8.01 2.61 -25.87
CA MET A 428 -7.46 3.92 -25.55
C MET A 428 -6.07 4.03 -26.14
N HIS A 429 -5.79 5.13 -26.84
CA HIS A 429 -4.47 5.44 -27.36
C HIS A 429 -3.85 6.61 -26.60
N TYR A 430 -2.59 6.45 -26.20
CA TYR A 430 -1.77 7.47 -25.57
C TYR A 430 -0.42 7.55 -26.30
N PHE A 431 -0.08 8.71 -26.86
CA PHE A 431 1.05 8.89 -27.76
C PHE A 431 1.13 7.87 -28.92
N GLY A 432 -0.03 7.43 -29.41
CA GLY A 432 -0.13 6.49 -30.54
C GLY A 432 0.15 5.03 -30.20
N LEU A 433 0.23 4.70 -28.91
CA LEU A 433 0.27 3.33 -28.41
C LEU A 433 -1.04 3.04 -27.67
N ALA A 434 -1.51 1.80 -27.74
CA ALA A 434 -2.67 1.38 -26.95
C ALA A 434 -2.28 1.18 -25.48
N TYR A 435 -3.20 1.51 -24.58
CA TYR A 435 -3.10 1.31 -23.13
C TYR A 435 -4.49 1.00 -22.55
N THR A 436 -4.54 0.60 -21.27
CA THR A 436 -5.81 0.30 -20.56
C THR A 436 -6.19 1.37 -19.52
N GLY A 437 -5.22 2.04 -18.91
CA GLY A 437 -5.46 3.02 -17.86
C GLY A 437 -4.39 4.09 -17.81
N LEU A 438 -4.72 5.20 -17.14
CA LEU A 438 -3.82 6.29 -16.79
C LEU A 438 -4.10 6.74 -15.36
N GLY A 439 -3.05 7.00 -14.60
CA GLY A 439 -3.11 7.43 -13.21
C GLY A 439 -2.13 8.55 -12.91
N GLY A 440 -2.49 9.44 -11.98
CA GLY A 440 -1.64 10.53 -11.52
C GLY A 440 -2.42 11.75 -11.07
N GLY A 441 -1.80 12.59 -10.23
CA GLY A 441 -2.40 13.86 -9.78
C GLY A 441 -3.70 13.72 -8.97
N GLY A 442 -3.92 12.60 -8.27
CA GLY A 442 -5.20 12.34 -7.60
C GLY A 442 -6.33 11.95 -8.56
N GLN A 443 -6.02 11.39 -9.72
CA GLN A 443 -6.99 10.86 -10.69
C GLN A 443 -6.60 9.48 -11.24
N THR A 444 -7.60 8.66 -11.55
CA THR A 444 -7.45 7.42 -12.33
C THR A 444 -8.47 7.39 -13.46
N VAL A 445 -8.08 7.06 -14.68
CA VAL A 445 -9.02 6.87 -15.79
C VAL A 445 -8.71 5.57 -16.52
N ILE A 446 -9.72 4.71 -16.67
CA ILE A 446 -9.59 3.37 -17.27
C ILE A 446 -10.54 3.25 -18.45
N TRP A 447 -10.03 2.71 -19.55
CA TRP A 447 -10.79 2.37 -20.74
C TRP A 447 -10.57 0.90 -21.05
N LYS A 448 -11.61 0.08 -20.87
CA LYS A 448 -11.51 -1.35 -21.12
C LYS A 448 -12.74 -1.80 -21.89
N SER A 449 -12.51 -2.50 -23.00
CA SER A 449 -13.60 -3.00 -23.81
C SER A 449 -14.39 -4.08 -23.07
N HIS A 450 -15.70 -4.15 -23.34
CA HIS A 450 -16.59 -5.12 -22.69
C HIS A 450 -16.09 -6.57 -22.90
N GLU A 451 -15.60 -6.88 -24.10
CA GLU A 451 -15.11 -8.20 -24.48
C GLU A 451 -13.90 -8.64 -23.65
N ARG A 452 -13.11 -7.70 -23.13
CA ARG A 452 -11.94 -8.00 -22.30
C ARG A 452 -12.29 -8.45 -20.88
N TYR A 453 -13.55 -8.36 -20.44
CA TYR A 453 -13.99 -8.86 -19.12
C TYR A 453 -14.46 -10.32 -19.14
N TYR A 454 -14.66 -10.87 -20.34
CA TYR A 454 -15.24 -12.21 -20.50
C TYR A 454 -14.32 -13.11 -21.33
N ARG A 455 -14.51 -14.41 -21.17
CA ARG A 455 -13.90 -15.43 -22.06
C ARG A 455 -14.59 -15.37 -23.43
N PRO A 456 -14.06 -16.08 -24.47
CA PRO A 456 -14.64 -16.06 -25.82
C PRO A 456 -16.11 -16.50 -25.92
N ASP A 457 -16.67 -17.14 -24.88
CA ASP A 457 -18.10 -17.47 -24.81
C ASP A 457 -19.00 -16.25 -24.52
N GLY A 458 -18.41 -15.10 -24.19
CA GLY A 458 -19.08 -13.83 -23.93
C GLY A 458 -19.87 -13.79 -22.61
N VAL A 459 -19.75 -14.81 -21.76
CA VAL A 459 -20.55 -14.92 -20.51
C VAL A 459 -19.72 -15.35 -19.30
N THR A 460 -18.64 -16.10 -19.50
CA THR A 460 -17.76 -16.53 -18.41
C THR A 460 -16.83 -15.38 -18.07
N GLN A 461 -16.90 -14.90 -16.82
CA GLN A 461 -16.04 -13.84 -16.32
C GLN A 461 -14.57 -14.25 -16.40
N LYS A 462 -13.71 -13.32 -16.81
CA LYS A 462 -12.28 -13.54 -17.03
C LYS A 462 -11.42 -12.81 -16.02
N ASP A 463 -11.52 -11.49 -15.99
CA ASP A 463 -10.76 -10.59 -15.12
C ASP A 463 -11.52 -9.27 -14.95
N GLY A 464 -11.62 -8.77 -13.73
CA GLY A 464 -12.19 -7.47 -13.45
C GLY A 464 -11.22 -6.33 -13.73
N ILE A 465 -11.35 -5.24 -12.98
CA ILE A 465 -10.46 -4.08 -13.04
C ILE A 465 -9.87 -3.73 -11.67
N SER A 466 -10.21 -4.41 -10.58
CA SER A 466 -9.82 -3.94 -9.25
C SER A 466 -8.32 -3.74 -9.12
N SER A 467 -7.53 -4.65 -9.69
CA SER A 467 -6.08 -4.53 -9.72
C SER A 467 -5.61 -3.33 -10.53
N VAL A 468 -6.21 -3.09 -11.71
CA VAL A 468 -5.86 -1.94 -12.57
C VAL A 468 -6.20 -0.64 -11.84
N GLN A 469 -7.38 -0.58 -11.24
CA GLN A 469 -7.81 0.57 -10.45
C GLN A 469 -6.88 0.82 -9.26
N LEU A 470 -6.41 -0.24 -8.58
CA LEU A 470 -5.42 -0.12 -7.52
C LEU A 470 -4.07 0.40 -8.06
N HIS A 471 -3.57 -0.12 -9.18
CA HIS A 471 -2.35 0.36 -9.85
C HIS A 471 -2.43 1.86 -10.16
N GLU A 472 -3.50 2.29 -10.83
CA GLU A 472 -3.67 3.70 -11.17
C GLU A 472 -3.89 4.57 -9.91
N THR A 473 -4.56 4.03 -8.89
CA THR A 473 -4.74 4.73 -7.60
C THR A 473 -3.41 4.92 -6.89
N MET A 474 -2.51 3.94 -6.96
CA MET A 474 -1.16 4.06 -6.42
C MET A 474 -0.36 5.13 -7.15
N HIS A 475 -0.47 5.26 -8.48
CA HIS A 475 0.06 6.44 -9.18
C HIS A 475 -0.54 7.75 -8.70
N ALA A 476 -1.87 7.77 -8.50
CA ALA A 476 -2.57 8.95 -8.04
C ALA A 476 -2.10 9.44 -6.65
N VAL A 477 -1.59 8.54 -5.80
CA VAL A 477 -1.03 8.87 -4.47
C VAL A 477 0.50 8.94 -4.44
N GLY A 478 1.18 8.89 -5.59
CA GLY A 478 2.60 9.21 -5.72
C GLY A 478 3.55 8.03 -5.95
N PHE A 479 3.04 6.82 -6.14
CA PHE A 479 3.87 5.71 -6.61
C PHE A 479 4.24 5.87 -8.08
N HIS A 480 5.41 5.35 -8.39
CA HIS A 480 5.82 5.11 -9.77
C HIS A 480 5.88 3.59 -9.98
N HIS A 481 6.15 3.16 -11.20
CA HIS A 481 6.31 1.73 -11.47
C HIS A 481 7.44 1.13 -10.65
N THR A 482 7.42 -0.19 -10.50
CA THR A 482 8.54 -0.93 -9.92
C THR A 482 9.69 -1.10 -10.90
N TRP A 483 9.55 -0.59 -12.12
CA TRP A 483 10.54 -0.63 -13.19
C TRP A 483 10.71 0.76 -13.81
N GLN A 484 11.68 0.87 -14.71
CA GLN A 484 11.78 2.01 -15.62
C GLN A 484 12.19 1.51 -17.00
N HIS A 485 12.10 2.38 -18.00
CA HIS A 485 12.56 2.05 -19.35
C HIS A 485 14.01 1.51 -19.31
N GLU A 486 14.23 0.33 -19.91
CA GLU A 486 15.48 -0.47 -19.86
C GLU A 486 15.80 -1.18 -18.53
N HIS A 487 14.87 -1.26 -17.57
CA HIS A 487 15.09 -1.85 -16.25
C HIS A 487 13.82 -2.54 -15.74
N TYR A 488 13.60 -3.77 -16.22
CA TYR A 488 12.35 -4.50 -16.04
C TYR A 488 12.45 -5.70 -15.08
N ALA A 489 13.61 -5.95 -14.46
CA ALA A 489 13.78 -7.15 -13.61
C ALA A 489 12.97 -7.10 -12.31
N SER A 490 12.68 -5.89 -11.82
CA SER A 490 11.90 -5.62 -10.61
C SER A 490 10.37 -5.66 -10.82
N ASP A 491 9.92 -5.82 -12.06
CA ASP A 491 8.50 -5.79 -12.45
C ASP A 491 7.67 -6.99 -11.91
N PHE A 492 8.35 -7.95 -11.26
CA PHE A 492 7.79 -9.23 -10.79
C PHE A 492 7.83 -9.39 -9.27
N CYS A 493 7.82 -8.28 -8.55
CA CYS A 493 7.46 -8.30 -7.15
C CYS A 493 5.95 -8.49 -6.98
N TYR A 494 5.53 -8.95 -5.79
CA TYR A 494 4.15 -9.11 -5.37
C TYR A 494 3.44 -7.75 -5.16
N SER A 495 3.44 -6.91 -6.19
CA SER A 495 2.93 -5.54 -6.18
C SER A 495 1.98 -5.33 -7.36
N PRO A 496 0.93 -4.49 -7.20
CA PRO A 496 0.13 -4.04 -8.33
C PRO A 496 0.92 -3.09 -9.23
N MET A 497 2.06 -2.53 -8.79
CA MET A 497 2.86 -1.57 -9.56
C MET A 497 3.73 -2.20 -10.66
N GLY A 498 3.76 -3.54 -10.73
CA GLY A 498 4.31 -4.26 -11.87
C GLY A 498 3.30 -4.39 -13.01
N TYR A 499 3.75 -4.30 -14.26
CA TYR A 499 2.89 -4.40 -15.45
C TYR A 499 2.53 -5.82 -15.83
N PHE A 500 3.41 -6.78 -15.57
CA PHE A 500 3.26 -8.13 -16.10
C PHE A 500 2.95 -9.14 -15.01
N ALA A 501 3.45 -8.91 -13.80
CA ALA A 501 3.16 -9.81 -12.71
C ALA A 501 1.79 -9.56 -12.05
N PHE A 502 1.27 -8.33 -12.22
CA PHE A 502 -0.03 -7.83 -11.77
C PHE A 502 -0.59 -8.55 -10.53
N HIS A 503 0.14 -8.45 -9.41
CA HIS A 503 -0.29 -9.07 -8.18
C HIS A 503 -1.38 -8.24 -7.51
N ASN A 504 -2.43 -8.92 -7.06
CA ASN A 504 -3.61 -8.30 -6.46
C ASN A 504 -3.43 -7.97 -4.98
N GLY A 505 -2.19 -7.90 -4.51
CA GLY A 505 -1.86 -7.59 -3.14
C GLY A 505 -0.78 -6.53 -3.10
N THR A 506 -0.78 -5.76 -2.03
CA THR A 506 0.26 -4.77 -1.79
C THR A 506 1.51 -5.46 -1.26
N SER A 507 2.65 -5.27 -1.94
CA SER A 507 3.92 -5.84 -1.48
C SER A 507 4.34 -5.23 -0.15
N THR A 508 5.17 -5.95 0.60
CA THR A 508 5.88 -5.37 1.75
C THR A 508 6.75 -4.18 1.36
N PHE A 509 7.33 -4.17 0.16
CA PHE A 509 8.11 -3.03 -0.34
C PHE A 509 7.24 -1.78 -0.47
N ASP A 510 6.04 -1.91 -1.05
CA ASP A 510 5.08 -0.80 -1.18
C ASP A 510 4.63 -0.30 0.20
N LYS A 511 4.31 -1.23 1.12
CA LYS A 511 3.91 -0.92 2.51
C LYS A 511 5.01 -0.17 3.25
N ASN A 512 6.23 -0.69 3.23
CA ASN A 512 7.37 -0.09 3.92
C ASN A 512 7.69 1.29 3.36
N TRP A 513 7.62 1.46 2.04
CA TRP A 513 7.83 2.74 1.38
C TRP A 513 6.81 3.79 1.86
N VAL A 514 5.51 3.48 1.77
CA VAL A 514 4.46 4.42 2.17
C VAL A 514 4.47 4.68 3.67
N GLN A 515 4.47 3.62 4.46
CA GLN A 515 4.32 3.74 5.91
C GLN A 515 5.56 4.39 6.52
N GLY A 516 6.76 4.01 6.07
CA GLY A 516 8.01 4.64 6.49
C GLY A 516 8.07 6.13 6.15
N THR A 517 7.75 6.52 4.90
CA THR A 517 7.83 7.94 4.49
C THR A 517 6.69 8.81 5.05
N TYR A 518 5.52 8.23 5.34
CA TYR A 518 4.44 8.89 6.06
C TYR A 518 4.88 9.22 7.50
N LEU A 519 5.46 8.23 8.21
CA LEU A 519 5.92 8.41 9.59
C LEU A 519 7.12 9.34 9.69
N ASP A 520 8.04 9.32 8.72
CA ASP A 520 9.13 10.29 8.67
C ASP A 520 8.61 11.72 8.51
N GLN A 521 7.59 11.96 7.68
CA GLN A 521 6.97 13.28 7.57
C GLN A 521 6.27 13.71 8.85
N MET A 522 5.51 12.80 9.47
CA MET A 522 4.88 13.05 10.76
C MET A 522 5.92 13.37 11.84
N GLU A 523 7.05 12.64 11.89
CA GLU A 523 8.12 12.92 12.85
C GLU A 523 8.79 14.28 12.59
N ILE A 524 9.05 14.66 11.34
CA ILE A 524 9.60 15.98 10.99
C ILE A 524 8.71 17.10 11.56
N GLU A 525 7.42 17.06 11.26
CA GLU A 525 6.47 18.09 11.70
C GLU A 525 6.33 18.14 13.22
N LEU A 526 6.14 16.98 13.85
CA LEU A 526 5.95 16.92 15.31
C LEU A 526 7.23 17.32 16.06
N PHE A 527 8.41 16.97 15.54
CA PHE A 527 9.68 17.33 16.16
C PHE A 527 9.99 18.82 16.00
N GLU A 528 9.68 19.43 14.84
CA GLU A 528 9.76 20.89 14.65
C GLU A 528 8.85 21.62 15.66
N ASN A 529 7.60 21.16 15.81
CA ASN A 529 6.68 21.73 16.79
C ASN A 529 7.21 21.56 18.23
N PHE A 530 7.68 20.36 18.59
CA PHE A 530 8.26 20.09 19.90
C PHE A 530 9.44 21.01 20.22
N THR A 531 10.40 21.14 19.30
CA THR A 531 11.59 21.98 19.51
C THR A 531 11.22 23.46 19.63
N THR A 532 10.26 23.94 18.83
CA THR A 532 9.73 25.30 18.93
C THR A 532 9.11 25.59 20.30
N GLU A 533 8.30 24.67 20.82
CA GLU A 533 7.70 24.82 22.15
C GLU A 533 8.74 24.66 23.27
N GLN A 534 9.72 23.77 23.10
CA GLN A 534 10.80 23.53 24.05
C GLN A 534 11.68 24.78 24.25
N GLU A 535 11.92 25.58 23.21
CA GLU A 535 12.68 26.84 23.31
C GLU A 535 12.03 27.85 24.28
N ASN A 536 10.72 27.74 24.52
CA ASN A 536 9.98 28.61 25.43
C ASN A 536 10.00 28.12 26.88
N VAL A 537 10.52 26.91 27.16
CA VAL A 537 10.59 26.34 28.51
C VAL A 537 11.65 27.09 29.32
N GLY A 538 11.20 27.89 30.28
CA GLY A 538 12.06 28.62 31.21
C GLY A 538 12.74 27.72 32.26
N PRO A 539 13.73 28.25 33.01
CA PRO A 539 14.40 27.53 34.11
C PRO A 539 13.55 27.40 35.39
N ASP A 540 12.44 28.13 35.48
CA ASP A 540 11.55 28.20 36.65
C ASP A 540 10.13 27.69 36.31
N GLU A 541 10.01 26.83 35.29
CA GLU A 541 8.73 26.23 34.91
C GLU A 541 8.24 25.20 35.93
N ARG A 542 7.00 24.77 35.75
CA ARG A 542 6.36 23.79 36.63
C ARG A 542 6.96 22.40 36.48
N ALA A 543 6.85 21.59 37.53
CA ALA A 543 7.30 20.20 37.50
C ALA A 543 6.55 19.37 36.44
N GLU A 544 5.28 19.70 36.20
CA GLU A 544 4.48 19.08 35.14
C GLU A 544 5.02 19.38 33.74
N THR A 545 5.52 20.60 33.50
CA THR A 545 6.14 20.99 32.22
C THR A 545 7.37 20.15 31.91
N TYR A 546 8.30 20.02 32.87
CA TYR A 546 9.49 19.18 32.69
C TYR A 546 9.16 17.68 32.59
N LEU A 547 8.11 17.22 33.26
CA LEU A 547 7.63 15.85 33.11
C LEU A 547 7.10 15.60 31.69
N ALA A 548 6.28 16.53 31.17
CA ALA A 548 5.74 16.45 29.82
C ALA A 548 6.85 16.51 28.77
N GLU A 549 7.82 17.41 28.92
CA GLU A 549 9.01 17.49 28.08
C GLU A 549 9.78 16.17 28.06
N SER A 550 10.09 15.61 29.24
CA SER A 550 10.80 14.34 29.36
C SER A 550 10.04 13.18 28.71
N ASN A 551 8.71 13.16 28.83
CA ASN A 551 7.89 12.13 28.21
C ASN A 551 7.82 12.29 26.70
N ALA A 552 7.72 13.52 26.17
CA ALA A 552 7.78 13.78 24.74
C ALA A 552 9.11 13.29 24.14
N ILE A 553 10.26 13.60 24.79
CA ILE A 553 11.58 13.10 24.38
C ILE A 553 11.62 11.57 24.43
N SER A 554 11.07 10.96 25.48
CA SER A 554 10.99 9.50 25.59
C SER A 554 10.15 8.88 24.46
N SER A 555 9.05 9.52 24.07
CA SER A 555 8.21 9.09 22.95
C SER A 555 8.96 9.18 21.63
N PHE A 556 9.62 10.30 21.30
CA PHE A 556 10.45 10.40 20.09
C PHE A 556 11.58 9.35 20.05
N ASN A 557 12.23 9.05 21.17
CA ASN A 557 13.22 7.97 21.23
C ASN A 557 12.60 6.60 20.98
N ARG A 558 11.38 6.38 21.48
CA ARG A 558 10.61 5.15 21.24
C ARG A 558 10.22 5.02 19.77
N VAL A 559 9.81 6.12 19.10
CA VAL A 559 9.52 6.14 17.66
C VAL A 559 10.70 5.59 16.88
N ARG A 560 11.91 6.11 17.11
CA ARG A 560 13.12 5.63 16.43
C ARG A 560 13.37 4.14 16.64
N THR A 561 13.20 3.66 17.86
CA THR A 561 13.38 2.23 18.17
C THR A 561 12.36 1.32 17.48
N LEU A 562 11.12 1.80 17.29
CA LEU A 562 10.05 1.04 16.63
C LEU A 562 10.17 1.12 15.11
N TYR A 563 10.49 2.30 14.58
CA TYR A 563 10.81 2.52 13.17
C TYR A 563 11.99 1.64 12.74
N ASP A 564 13.05 1.59 13.54
CA ASP A 564 14.23 0.77 13.26
C ASP A 564 13.93 -0.73 13.25
N LYS A 565 12.73 -1.16 13.67
CA LYS A 565 12.23 -2.55 13.61
C LYS A 565 11.14 -2.74 12.56
N MET A 566 10.83 -1.71 11.79
CA MET A 566 9.72 -1.65 10.85
C MET A 566 8.35 -1.92 11.52
N ASP A 567 8.24 -1.62 12.82
CA ASP A 567 6.96 -1.63 13.55
C ASP A 567 6.24 -0.30 13.31
N TRP A 568 5.65 -0.19 12.13
CA TRP A 568 5.05 1.05 11.64
C TRP A 568 3.87 1.53 12.49
N LEU A 569 2.99 0.62 12.93
CA LEU A 569 1.88 0.93 13.83
C LEU A 569 2.39 1.38 15.21
N GLY A 570 3.37 0.67 15.78
CA GLY A 570 3.96 1.07 17.06
C GLY A 570 4.65 2.43 16.98
N ALA A 571 5.34 2.73 15.87
CA ALA A 571 5.97 4.02 15.63
C ALA A 571 4.93 5.14 15.48
N PHE A 572 3.82 4.89 14.78
CA PHE A 572 2.69 5.82 14.68
C PHE A 572 2.09 6.15 16.06
N ASP A 573 1.80 5.12 16.86
CA ASP A 573 1.27 5.29 18.22
C ASP A 573 2.24 6.10 19.09
N ALA A 574 3.54 5.84 18.99
CA ALA A 574 4.56 6.60 19.72
C ALA A 574 4.69 8.05 19.23
N LEU A 575 4.46 8.34 17.95
CA LEU A 575 4.38 9.72 17.43
C LEU A 575 3.13 10.43 17.93
N CYS A 576 1.99 9.73 18.00
CA CYS A 576 0.78 10.24 18.63
C CYS A 576 1.00 10.57 20.12
N ASP A 577 1.68 9.70 20.87
CA ASP A 577 2.11 9.97 22.25
C ASP A 577 3.01 11.22 22.31
N ALA A 578 3.97 11.35 21.40
CA ALA A 578 4.89 12.51 21.36
C ALA A 578 4.14 13.82 21.10
N ARG A 579 3.18 13.83 20.16
CA ARG A 579 2.28 14.97 19.90
C ARG A 579 1.52 15.34 21.17
N ASP A 580 0.91 14.38 21.83
CA ASP A 580 0.07 14.61 23.01
C ASP A 580 0.90 15.08 24.21
N TRP A 581 2.12 14.58 24.41
CA TRP A 581 3.04 15.09 25.44
C TRP A 581 3.57 16.48 25.14
N THR A 582 3.87 16.78 23.87
CA THR A 582 4.23 18.13 23.41
C THR A 582 3.10 19.12 23.68
N ARG A 583 1.85 18.71 23.40
CA ARG A 583 0.66 19.49 23.73
C ARG A 583 0.55 19.76 25.24
N ARG A 584 0.78 18.74 26.08
CA ARG A 584 0.79 18.92 27.55
C ARG A 584 1.88 19.87 28.02
N MET A 585 3.08 19.75 27.46
CA MET A 585 4.21 20.65 27.75
C MET A 585 3.81 22.10 27.45
N LYS A 586 3.32 22.37 26.23
CA LYS A 586 2.84 23.69 25.81
C LYS A 586 1.79 24.26 26.77
N PHE A 587 0.72 23.51 27.03
CA PHE A 587 -0.37 24.02 27.87
C PHE A 587 0.02 24.17 29.33
N SER A 588 0.90 23.33 29.87
CA SER A 588 1.36 23.46 31.26
C SER A 588 2.12 24.77 31.54
N MET A 589 2.76 25.36 30.51
CA MET A 589 3.40 26.69 30.60
C MET A 589 2.39 27.84 30.59
N LEU A 590 1.25 27.64 29.90
CA LEU A 590 0.24 28.68 29.67
C LEU A 590 -0.87 28.67 30.72
N ASP A 591 -1.22 27.48 31.20
CA ASP A 591 -2.39 27.22 32.02
C ASP A 591 -2.02 26.62 33.38
N THR A 592 -2.40 27.35 34.43
CA THR A 592 -2.18 26.95 35.82
C THR A 592 -3.47 26.77 36.60
N THR A 593 -4.61 26.89 35.93
CA THR A 593 -5.92 26.84 36.56
C THR A 593 -6.51 25.45 36.38
N PRO A 594 -6.90 24.75 37.46
CA PRO A 594 -7.60 23.49 37.31
C PRO A 594 -8.97 23.63 36.61
N PRO A 595 -9.41 22.60 35.87
CA PRO A 595 -10.73 22.58 35.27
C PRO A 595 -11.83 22.65 36.34
N ILE A 596 -12.98 23.20 35.97
CA ILE A 596 -14.11 23.41 36.89
C ILE A 596 -15.16 22.32 36.67
N ILE A 597 -15.47 21.57 37.73
CA ILE A 597 -16.61 20.65 37.75
C ILE A 597 -17.84 21.46 38.19
N ASN A 598 -18.68 21.86 37.23
CA ASN A 598 -19.85 22.71 37.48
C ASN A 598 -20.96 21.95 38.20
N ASP A 599 -21.25 20.75 37.70
CA ASP A 599 -22.25 19.85 38.27
C ASP A 599 -21.93 18.42 37.88
N TRP A 600 -22.38 17.47 38.68
CA TRP A 600 -22.34 16.07 38.32
C TRP A 600 -23.31 15.26 39.16
N SER A 601 -23.77 14.14 38.61
CA SER A 601 -24.67 13.24 39.33
C SER A 601 -24.49 11.81 38.90
N ILE A 602 -24.94 10.90 39.76
CA ILE A 602 -24.94 9.46 39.52
C ILE A 602 -26.35 8.91 39.66
N THR A 603 -26.79 8.13 38.68
CA THR A 603 -28.11 7.53 38.63
C THR A 603 -28.00 6.02 38.48
N GLN A 604 -28.71 5.27 39.33
CA GLN A 604 -28.81 3.82 39.22
C GLN A 604 -29.62 3.44 37.98
N THR A 605 -29.07 2.58 37.13
CA THR A 605 -29.80 2.00 36.01
C THR A 605 -30.57 0.76 36.46
N THR A 606 -31.52 0.31 35.63
CA THR A 606 -32.42 -0.81 35.96
C THR A 606 -31.72 -2.15 36.15
N SER A 607 -30.45 -2.29 35.75
CA SER A 607 -29.63 -3.50 35.89
C SER A 607 -28.70 -3.50 37.12
N GLY A 608 -28.77 -2.49 37.98
CA GLY A 608 -27.85 -2.34 39.12
C GLY A 608 -26.46 -1.80 38.73
N ALA A 609 -26.27 -1.42 37.46
CA ALA A 609 -25.18 -0.55 37.03
C ALA A 609 -25.51 0.91 37.35
N PHE A 610 -24.52 1.79 37.26
CA PHE A 610 -24.70 3.22 37.52
C PHE A 610 -24.21 4.01 36.33
N SER A 611 -25.01 4.98 35.91
CA SER A 611 -24.62 5.98 34.91
C SER A 611 -24.32 7.27 35.65
N LEU A 612 -23.15 7.83 35.39
CA LEU A 612 -22.76 9.16 35.84
C LEU A 612 -22.83 10.12 34.67
N TRP A 613 -23.20 11.37 34.93
CA TRP A 613 -22.96 12.48 34.03
C TRP A 613 -22.24 13.61 34.78
N ALA A 614 -21.42 14.37 34.06
CA ALA A 614 -20.69 15.52 34.59
C ALA A 614 -20.66 16.67 33.60
N ASP A 615 -20.92 17.86 34.09
CA ASP A 615 -20.72 19.14 33.41
C ASP A 615 -19.41 19.75 33.88
N ILE A 616 -18.47 19.87 32.95
CA ILE A 616 -17.07 20.20 33.22
C ILE A 616 -16.67 21.26 32.20
N ALA A 617 -16.04 22.33 32.68
CA ALA A 617 -15.54 23.41 31.86
C ALA A 617 -14.06 23.65 32.12
N ASP A 618 -13.35 24.06 31.09
CA ASP A 618 -12.00 24.58 31.13
C ASP A 618 -11.92 25.79 30.19
N ASP A 619 -11.23 26.84 30.60
CA ASP A 619 -11.23 28.12 29.89
C ASP A 619 -10.01 28.34 29.00
N LEU A 620 -8.97 27.48 29.07
CA LEU A 620 -7.73 27.69 28.35
C LEU A 620 -7.17 26.45 27.66
N SER A 621 -6.79 25.41 28.39
CA SER A 621 -6.12 24.22 27.83
C SER A 621 -7.09 23.15 27.31
N GLY A 622 -8.35 23.21 27.72
CA GLY A 622 -9.39 22.24 27.41
C GLY A 622 -9.25 20.95 28.23
N ILE A 623 -10.31 20.15 28.24
CA ILE A 623 -10.36 18.89 29.01
C ILE A 623 -9.60 17.78 28.27
N GLU A 624 -8.63 17.17 28.97
CA GLU A 624 -7.89 16.00 28.48
C GLU A 624 -8.64 14.71 28.81
N ASN A 625 -8.97 14.51 30.08
CA ASN A 625 -9.54 13.26 30.56
C ASN A 625 -10.51 13.50 31.71
N VAL A 626 -11.65 12.81 31.67
CA VAL A 626 -12.62 12.73 32.76
C VAL A 626 -12.76 11.27 33.17
N SER A 627 -12.51 10.99 34.43
CA SER A 627 -12.63 9.65 34.99
C SER A 627 -13.49 9.66 36.24
N ILE A 628 -14.39 8.69 36.36
CA ILE A 628 -15.09 8.40 37.60
C ILE A 628 -14.23 7.45 38.43
N TYR A 629 -14.05 7.79 39.69
CA TYR A 629 -13.40 6.93 40.69
C TYR A 629 -14.45 6.46 41.70
N TYR A 630 -14.32 5.22 42.15
CA TYR A 630 -15.20 4.68 43.18
C TYR A 630 -14.53 3.64 44.08
N GLN A 631 -15.04 3.54 45.31
CA GLN A 631 -14.68 2.56 46.32
C GLN A 631 -15.93 1.81 46.78
N VAL A 632 -15.82 0.50 46.99
CA VAL A 632 -16.91 -0.36 47.45
C VAL A 632 -16.67 -0.77 48.90
N ASP A 633 -17.67 -0.57 49.76
CA ASP A 633 -17.69 -0.92 51.19
C ASP A 633 -16.50 -0.36 52.01
N GLY A 634 -15.93 0.76 51.57
CA GLY A 634 -14.76 1.36 52.20
C GLY A 634 -13.47 0.55 52.01
N ALA A 635 -13.41 -0.29 50.98
CA ALA A 635 -12.18 -0.94 50.56
C ALA A 635 -11.09 0.08 50.23
N VAL A 636 -9.83 -0.30 50.49
CA VAL A 636 -8.64 0.51 50.16
C VAL A 636 -8.44 0.60 48.64
N GLN A 637 -8.92 -0.38 47.89
CA GLN A 637 -8.81 -0.41 46.44
C GLN A 637 -9.78 0.60 45.81
N GLU A 638 -9.22 1.49 45.00
CA GLU A 638 -9.96 2.41 44.15
C GLU A 638 -10.10 1.81 42.75
N TYR A 639 -11.28 1.95 42.17
CA TYR A 639 -11.55 1.58 40.80
C TYR A 639 -11.84 2.85 40.01
N SER A 640 -11.44 2.87 38.73
CA SER A 640 -11.74 3.97 37.83
C SER A 640 -12.39 3.49 36.54
N ALA A 641 -13.16 4.37 35.90
CA ALA A 641 -13.66 4.19 34.55
C ALA A 641 -13.59 5.53 33.81
N ALA A 642 -13.19 5.49 32.54
CA ALA A 642 -13.17 6.68 31.68
C ALA A 642 -14.60 7.12 31.36
N CYS A 643 -14.80 8.43 31.29
CA CYS A 643 -16.04 9.03 30.81
C CYS A 643 -15.92 9.41 29.33
N VAL A 644 -17.03 9.35 28.60
CA VAL A 644 -17.13 9.72 27.19
C VAL A 644 -17.96 10.99 27.07
N TYR A 645 -17.47 11.97 26.33
CA TYR A 645 -18.23 13.19 26.05
C TYR A 645 -19.29 12.92 24.98
N ASN A 646 -20.55 13.25 25.26
CA ASN A 646 -21.67 13.00 24.34
C ASN A 646 -22.13 14.23 23.54
N GLY A 647 -21.33 15.32 23.55
CA GLY A 647 -21.70 16.61 22.98
C GLY A 647 -22.32 17.61 23.97
N SER A 648 -22.65 17.18 25.18
CA SER A 648 -23.19 18.05 26.25
C SER A 648 -22.59 17.79 27.62
N HIS A 649 -22.38 16.51 27.97
CA HIS A 649 -21.88 16.08 29.27
C HIS A 649 -20.93 14.91 29.09
N TRP A 650 -20.07 14.72 30.09
CA TRP A 650 -19.21 13.54 30.22
C TRP A 650 -19.98 12.43 30.90
N ILE A 651 -20.07 11.26 30.26
CA ILE A 651 -20.84 10.12 30.75
C ILE A 651 -19.90 8.95 31.08
N GLY A 652 -20.00 8.46 32.32
CA GLY A 652 -19.27 7.27 32.77
C GLY A 652 -20.23 6.18 33.23
N THR A 653 -19.80 4.91 33.17
CA THR A 653 -20.58 3.80 33.72
C THR A 653 -19.78 3.01 34.76
N ILE A 654 -20.43 2.68 35.88
CA ILE A 654 -19.92 1.71 36.84
C ILE A 654 -20.69 0.41 36.64
N SER A 655 -19.96 -0.68 36.41
CA SER A 655 -20.50 -2.04 36.30
C SER A 655 -21.34 -2.43 37.52
N SER A 656 -22.28 -3.35 37.32
CA SER A 656 -23.21 -3.75 38.38
C SER A 656 -22.49 -4.25 39.63
N THR A 657 -22.89 -3.72 40.79
CA THR A 657 -22.39 -4.12 42.11
C THR A 657 -23.47 -4.85 42.89
N SER A 658 -23.07 -5.62 43.91
CA SER A 658 -24.03 -6.44 44.66
C SER A 658 -24.93 -5.56 45.56
N ALA A 659 -26.17 -6.01 45.78
CA ALA A 659 -27.15 -5.26 46.56
C ALA A 659 -26.67 -5.01 48.00
N SER A 660 -26.99 -3.84 48.54
CA SER A 660 -26.62 -3.39 49.91
C SER A 660 -25.15 -2.98 50.10
N GLN A 661 -24.35 -2.87 49.04
CA GLN A 661 -23.01 -2.30 49.14
C GLN A 661 -23.06 -0.77 49.25
N SER A 662 -22.15 -0.20 50.05
CA SER A 662 -21.93 1.24 50.17
C SER A 662 -20.86 1.65 49.17
N ILE A 663 -21.21 2.51 48.21
CA ILE A 663 -20.26 3.00 47.20
C ILE A 663 -19.96 4.46 47.49
N ILE A 664 -18.68 4.80 47.46
CA ILE A 664 -18.20 6.18 47.49
C ILE A 664 -17.66 6.48 46.11
N SER A 665 -18.22 7.46 45.42
CA SER A 665 -17.79 7.85 44.08
C SER A 665 -17.42 9.33 44.02
N TRP A 666 -16.48 9.68 43.15
CA TRP A 666 -16.11 11.05 42.82
C TRP A 666 -15.59 11.10 41.39
N ILE A 667 -15.50 12.30 40.84
CA ILE A 667 -14.95 12.57 39.52
C ILE A 667 -13.56 13.15 39.70
N LYS A 668 -12.65 12.72 38.83
CA LYS A 668 -11.37 13.37 38.62
C LYS A 668 -11.25 13.82 37.17
N VAL A 669 -10.90 15.07 36.99
CA VAL A 669 -10.75 15.71 35.68
C VAL A 669 -9.31 16.18 35.55
N TRP A 670 -8.75 16.00 34.37
CA TRP A 670 -7.48 16.57 33.94
C TRP A 670 -7.70 17.45 32.72
N ASP A 671 -7.05 18.60 32.70
CA ASP A 671 -6.92 19.44 31.51
C ASP A 671 -5.62 19.10 30.76
N TRP A 672 -5.42 19.69 29.57
CA TRP A 672 -4.17 19.51 28.83
C TRP A 672 -2.98 20.23 29.48
N GLY A 673 -3.22 21.20 30.38
CA GLY A 673 -2.19 21.83 31.22
C GLY A 673 -1.69 20.95 32.38
N MET A 674 -2.17 19.70 32.47
CA MET A 674 -1.89 18.76 33.55
C MET A 674 -2.35 19.26 34.93
N ASN A 675 -3.30 20.19 34.99
CA ASN A 675 -4.00 20.54 36.20
C ASN A 675 -5.12 19.53 36.44
N SER A 676 -5.49 19.33 37.70
CA SER A 676 -6.58 18.41 38.04
C SER A 676 -7.55 18.99 39.05
N ALA A 677 -8.82 18.63 38.86
CA ALA A 677 -9.88 18.90 39.81
C ALA A 677 -10.55 17.59 40.23
N GLU A 678 -10.92 17.53 41.50
CA GLU A 678 -11.69 16.42 42.05
C GLU A 678 -13.01 16.94 42.60
N SER A 679 -14.09 16.22 42.32
CA SER A 679 -15.38 16.53 42.89
C SER A 679 -15.44 16.14 44.37
N GLU A 680 -16.50 16.58 45.06
CA GLU A 680 -16.84 16.01 46.36
C GLU A 680 -17.04 14.48 46.25
N ARG A 681 -16.76 13.75 47.33
CA ARG A 681 -17.00 12.29 47.39
C ARG A 681 -18.43 12.04 47.85
N ILE A 682 -19.26 11.48 46.97
CA ILE A 682 -20.67 11.15 47.29
C ILE A 682 -20.76 9.69 47.71
N ARG A 683 -21.37 9.44 48.87
CA ARG A 683 -21.72 8.10 49.34
C ARG A 683 -23.15 7.76 48.98
N TRP A 684 -23.35 6.57 48.46
CA TRP A 684 -24.67 6.03 48.17
C TRP A 684 -24.68 4.52 48.39
N THR A 685 -25.88 3.93 48.47
CA THR A 685 -26.07 2.51 48.75
C THR A 685 -26.82 1.87 47.60
N VAL A 686 -26.33 0.74 47.11
CA VAL A 686 -27.00 -0.02 46.04
C VAL A 686 -28.36 -0.49 46.58
N ALA A 687 -29.44 0.06 46.04
CA ALA A 687 -30.78 -0.34 46.41
C ALA A 687 -30.96 -1.83 46.10
N ALA A 688 -31.49 -2.59 47.07
CA ALA A 688 -31.90 -3.96 46.80
C ALA A 688 -32.94 -3.95 45.68
N ALA A 689 -32.71 -4.75 44.63
CA ALA A 689 -33.67 -4.89 43.54
C ALA A 689 -35.05 -5.18 44.15
N ALA A 690 -36.05 -4.37 43.78
CA ALA A 690 -37.41 -4.59 44.25
C ALA A 690 -37.79 -6.05 43.94
N PRO A 691 -38.39 -6.79 44.90
CA PRO A 691 -38.81 -8.15 44.64
C PRO A 691 -39.65 -8.14 43.37
N PRO A 692 -39.32 -8.96 42.36
CA PRO A 692 -39.97 -8.86 41.08
C PRO A 692 -41.48 -9.01 41.27
N TRP A 693 -42.26 -8.17 40.57
CA TRP A 693 -43.71 -8.01 40.77
C TRP A 693 -44.49 -9.34 40.74
N TYR A 694 -43.97 -10.38 40.07
CA TYR A 694 -44.54 -11.72 40.06
C TYR A 694 -44.54 -12.42 41.43
N LEU A 695 -43.64 -12.08 42.36
CA LEU A 695 -43.66 -12.60 43.73
C LEU A 695 -44.87 -12.05 44.51
N TYR A 696 -45.26 -10.80 44.27
CA TYR A 696 -46.49 -10.25 44.81
C TYR A 696 -47.72 -10.94 44.20
N ILE A 697 -47.70 -11.26 42.91
CA ILE A 697 -48.77 -12.05 42.27
C ILE A 697 -48.88 -13.45 42.89
N LEU A 698 -47.76 -14.13 43.12
CA LEU A 698 -47.73 -15.45 43.77
C LEU A 698 -48.25 -15.39 45.22
N LEU A 699 -47.90 -14.35 45.98
CA LEU A 699 -48.43 -14.11 47.31
C LEU A 699 -49.93 -13.81 47.30
N PHE A 700 -50.41 -12.93 46.40
CA PHE A 700 -51.83 -12.61 46.28
C PHE A 700 -52.67 -13.79 45.78
N THR A 701 -52.16 -14.55 44.81
CA THR A 701 -52.84 -15.78 44.35
C THR A 701 -52.80 -16.86 45.42
N GLY A 702 -51.71 -17.04 46.15
CA GLY A 702 -51.63 -17.95 47.29
C GLY A 702 -52.64 -17.61 48.39
N VAL A 703 -52.73 -16.33 48.78
CA VAL A 703 -53.72 -15.87 49.76
C VAL A 703 -55.15 -16.00 49.24
N ALA A 704 -55.41 -15.69 47.97
CA ALA A 704 -56.71 -15.90 47.34
C ALA A 704 -57.10 -17.38 47.31
N LEU A 705 -56.16 -18.28 47.02
CA LEU A 705 -56.39 -19.72 46.97
C LEU A 705 -56.66 -20.28 48.38
N VAL A 706 -55.93 -19.82 49.39
CA VAL A 706 -56.21 -20.14 50.81
C VAL A 706 -57.57 -19.61 51.23
N ALA A 707 -57.93 -18.38 50.86
CA ALA A 707 -59.25 -17.81 51.14
C ALA A 707 -60.37 -18.60 50.44
N ILE A 708 -60.18 -19.01 49.18
CA ILE A 708 -61.12 -19.86 48.45
C ILE A 708 -61.25 -21.22 49.13
N VAL A 709 -60.15 -21.86 49.54
CA VAL A 709 -60.16 -23.14 50.26
C VAL A 709 -60.86 -22.99 51.61
N ILE A 710 -60.60 -21.93 52.37
CA ILE A 710 -61.28 -21.65 53.65
C ILE A 710 -62.79 -21.45 53.42
N ILE A 711 -63.20 -20.66 52.41
CA ILE A 711 -64.61 -20.46 52.05
C ILE A 711 -65.26 -21.79 51.63
N PHE A 712 -64.54 -22.63 50.88
CA PHE A 712 -65.03 -23.93 50.42
C PHE A 712 -65.16 -24.94 51.57
N VAL A 713 -64.24 -24.94 52.53
CA VAL A 713 -64.28 -25.78 53.73
C VAL A 713 -65.36 -25.31 54.71
N ILE A 714 -65.57 -24.00 54.86
CA ILE A 714 -66.65 -23.44 55.69
C ILE A 714 -68.02 -23.72 55.07
N ARG A 715 -68.17 -23.73 53.73
CA ARG A 715 -69.43 -24.09 53.06
C ARG A 715 -69.76 -25.60 53.08
N ARG A 716 -68.80 -26.46 53.42
CA ARG A 716 -68.98 -27.93 53.48
C ARG A 716 -69.28 -28.46 54.89
N ARG A 717 -69.28 -27.58 55.90
CA ARG A 717 -69.86 -27.82 57.23
C ARG A 717 -71.20 -27.11 57.32
#